data_AF-A0AAD3N126-F1
#
_entry.id   AF-A0AAD3N126-F1
#
_cell.length_a   1.000
_cell.length_b   1.000
_cell.length_c   1.000
_cell.angle_alpha   90.00
_cell.angle_beta   90.00
_cell.angle_gamma   90.00
#
_symmetry.space_group_name_H-M   'P 1'
#
loop_
_entity.id
_entity.type
_entity.pdbx_description
1 polymer ?
#
loop_
_entity_poly.entity_id
_entity_poly.type
_entity_poly.pdbx_seq_one_letter_code
_entity_poly.pdbx_strand_id
1 'polypeptide(L)'
;GSTKEVVSVSNMGISKRGPIIEGRDRLLLEFSDGSVCMSDGQKLSYTTRIHLVCSRGTVSMGPRFLMYQNCTANFMWETRAACAISTTKNNSCAVVDPNTGLELNLQLLASKTGYKTRANGKDFLVNICSDVAECGQGMAGCELEDGHPSSPVGVEKTLQYSTDGLLKLTYKGPLDDPTATRDTFTINFVCDPNSHPGSLKLVREDLSSLPNHVVHDVLFEFSTALACIPAPVDCQFSDSQGNKYDLSHLIRDNNDSPWIAIETDRVKSRTFFINVCKPLPPLQDCPVGPLGACGVIDGKHYNLGYIQSTPQVAEGGSISIMYQNGDPCGPTSRYSTRIILECDDNPGSPMFDREDGCEYVFIWRTSEACPIRKTQGDNCRVRDPKTGYEFDLSSLKGRDYPVRNDKYIYHLSVCGGLQRDVCSSKDTGGRSVSSCQVDGNSHKIAGMANQVLSYVGDQLILNYTDGDTCHKIYTRSTEIFFSCHPDRHPGTPEFIKETPDCTYMFSWPTALACVPVKTTSCSYNDGQGHSYDLSTLAMDSRNWEVEPSTVDTTKRFYINVCRSLVQQEGLWKCPSSAASCVKVGDKYVSLGQVESGPTWDGNVLKLQYTSGQACPDGRRNRSSIIRFKCDKDRVDSRPTLISALEDCVYTFLWLTAAACPLNSTQHDNCRVTNPATGHLFDLNALTKDGGYTVYHHQDHRKMFRMNICGSVTNSGCGPDTAVCIKDASTAVKCSVQNGSTLIDLTPLIHVNGYYTATDEAVDQSDGSPDFYINICLPLNPIPGVTCPAGAAVCMDPDSGPPVDIGRTTSGPEINSETGEVSITYHSSTKCAADPEQNYTSTIIFTCQRGLELGSPQMLRLQECVYLFEWATPIVCSDATNTSDCHLTDSQLQFTFDLSALSSEVQ
;
A
#
# COMPACT_ATOMS: atom_id res chain seq x y z
N GLY A 1 -30.31 -10.55 6.67
CA GLY A 1 -30.28 -10.10 8.07
C GLY A 1 -28.83 -9.82 8.41
N SER A 2 -28.53 -8.76 9.17
CA SER A 2 -27.15 -8.49 9.60
C SER A 2 -26.64 -9.68 10.42
N THR A 3 -25.46 -10.19 10.10
CA THR A 3 -24.70 -11.08 10.97
C THR A 3 -24.59 -10.40 12.33
N LYS A 4 -25.26 -10.96 13.34
CA LYS A 4 -25.00 -10.57 14.72
C LYS A 4 -23.70 -11.27 15.10
N GLU A 5 -22.61 -10.52 15.12
CA GLU A 5 -21.41 -10.95 15.83
C GLU A 5 -21.81 -11.20 17.28
N VAL A 6 -21.77 -12.46 17.69
CA VAL A 6 -22.00 -12.84 19.08
C VAL A 6 -20.65 -12.95 19.74
N VAL A 7 -20.40 -12.11 20.74
CA VAL A 7 -19.20 -12.17 21.56
C VAL A 7 -19.19 -13.51 22.30
N SER A 8 -18.29 -14.43 21.91
CA SER A 8 -18.17 -15.76 22.52
C SER A 8 -17.52 -15.71 23.91
N VAL A 9 -16.61 -14.77 24.13
CA VAL A 9 -15.97 -14.51 25.43
C VAL A 9 -16.07 -13.03 25.77
N SER A 10 -16.84 -12.70 26.80
CA SER A 10 -17.16 -11.32 27.17
C SER A 10 -16.01 -10.53 27.80
N ASN A 11 -15.01 -11.22 28.37
CA ASN A 11 -13.89 -10.61 29.09
C ASN A 11 -12.67 -11.54 29.08
N MET A 12 -11.59 -11.14 28.41
CA MET A 12 -10.33 -11.91 28.30
C MET A 12 -9.26 -11.46 29.31
N GLY A 13 -9.61 -10.57 30.24
CA GLY A 13 -8.73 -10.07 31.29
C GLY A 13 -8.91 -8.57 31.54
N ILE A 14 -8.59 -8.14 32.76
CA ILE A 14 -8.66 -6.76 33.24
C ILE A 14 -7.24 -6.29 33.56
N SER A 15 -6.91 -5.05 33.17
CA SER A 15 -5.61 -4.43 33.48
C SER A 15 -5.55 -4.04 34.95
N LYS A 16 -5.01 -4.92 35.80
CA LYS A 16 -4.82 -4.65 37.24
C LYS A 16 -3.44 -4.09 37.59
N ARG A 17 -2.45 -4.27 36.72
CA ARG A 17 -1.05 -3.89 36.94
C ARG A 17 -0.48 -3.21 35.69
N GLY A 18 0.54 -2.38 35.89
CA GLY A 18 1.31 -1.80 34.79
C GLY A 18 2.22 -2.83 34.10
N PRO A 19 2.84 -2.46 32.97
CA PRO A 19 3.75 -3.33 32.22
C PRO A 19 4.96 -3.75 33.07
N ILE A 20 5.38 -5.00 32.90
CA ILE A 20 6.51 -5.64 33.57
C ILE A 20 7.71 -5.64 32.61
N ILE A 21 8.91 -5.30 33.09
CA ILE A 21 10.11 -5.35 32.26
C ILE A 21 10.64 -6.79 32.22
N GLU A 22 10.57 -7.45 31.07
CA GLU A 22 11.15 -8.80 30.88
C GLU A 22 12.64 -8.74 30.55
N GLY A 23 13.09 -7.65 29.91
CA GLY A 23 14.48 -7.41 29.56
C GLY A 23 14.67 -6.07 28.86
N ARG A 24 15.90 -5.79 28.39
CA ARG A 24 16.15 -4.60 27.56
C ARG A 24 15.26 -4.67 26.32
N ASP A 25 14.52 -3.59 26.06
CA ASP A 25 13.66 -3.43 24.89
C ASP A 25 12.51 -4.48 24.79
N ARG A 26 12.11 -5.09 25.92
CA ARG A 26 11.01 -6.07 26.04
C ARG A 26 10.19 -5.86 27.31
N LEU A 27 8.88 -5.70 27.14
CA LEU A 27 7.91 -5.51 28.22
C LEU A 27 6.80 -6.56 28.10
N LEU A 28 6.21 -6.95 29.23
CA LEU A 28 5.03 -7.81 29.29
C LEU A 28 3.87 -7.02 29.91
N LEU A 29 2.76 -6.96 29.19
CA LEU A 29 1.50 -6.46 29.73
C LEU A 29 0.57 -7.65 29.99
N GLU A 30 0.14 -7.81 31.24
CA GLU A 30 -0.72 -8.92 31.67
C GLU A 30 -2.08 -8.40 32.13
N PHE A 31 -3.13 -8.97 31.54
CA PHE A 31 -4.52 -8.76 31.89
C PHE A 31 -5.05 -10.02 32.57
N SER A 32 -5.48 -9.91 33.83
CA SER A 32 -5.91 -11.04 34.66
C SER A 32 -7.39 -10.94 35.02
N ASP A 33 -7.97 -11.99 35.61
CA ASP A 33 -9.36 -12.00 36.07
C ASP A 33 -10.40 -11.77 34.96
N GLY A 34 -10.18 -12.39 33.82
CA GLY A 34 -11.20 -12.50 32.78
C GLY A 34 -12.36 -13.41 33.20
N SER A 35 -13.24 -13.69 32.24
CA SER A 35 -14.34 -14.64 32.42
C SER A 35 -13.83 -16.02 32.83
N VAL A 36 -14.70 -16.81 33.47
CA VAL A 36 -14.39 -18.19 33.84
C VAL A 36 -14.15 -19.02 32.58
N CYS A 37 -13.13 -19.87 32.63
CA CYS A 37 -12.77 -20.81 31.56
C CYS A 37 -12.48 -22.19 32.16
N MET A 38 -12.49 -23.21 31.32
CA MET A 38 -12.15 -24.59 31.71
C MET A 38 -10.95 -25.05 30.88
N SER A 39 -9.86 -25.46 31.53
CA SER A 39 -8.69 -26.07 30.89
C SER A 39 -8.31 -27.32 31.67
N ASP A 40 -8.18 -28.46 31.00
CA ASP A 40 -7.83 -29.77 31.61
C ASP A 40 -8.66 -30.13 32.85
N GLY A 41 -9.97 -29.84 32.80
CA GLY A 41 -10.90 -30.10 33.90
C GLY A 41 -10.78 -29.14 35.11
N GLN A 42 -9.86 -28.18 35.08
CA GLN A 42 -9.72 -27.15 36.11
C GLN A 42 -10.45 -25.87 35.72
N LYS A 43 -11.17 -25.30 36.69
CA LYS A 43 -11.86 -24.02 36.54
C LYS A 43 -10.87 -22.88 36.76
N LEU A 44 -10.51 -22.20 35.67
CA LEU A 44 -9.56 -21.08 35.65
C LEU A 44 -10.29 -19.78 35.25
N SER A 45 -9.54 -18.68 35.16
CA SER A 45 -10.01 -17.41 34.59
C SER A 45 -9.16 -17.05 33.35
N TYR A 46 -9.80 -16.49 32.33
CA TYR A 46 -9.07 -15.99 31.15
C TYR A 46 -8.02 -14.96 31.55
N THR A 47 -6.84 -15.11 30.95
CA THR A 47 -5.71 -14.20 31.10
C THR A 47 -5.22 -13.82 29.71
N THR A 48 -4.79 -12.57 29.52
CA THR A 48 -4.17 -12.14 28.26
C THR A 48 -2.79 -11.58 28.56
N ARG A 49 -1.78 -12.03 27.80
CA ARG A 49 -0.40 -11.59 27.90
C ARG A 49 0.03 -10.98 26.57
N ILE A 50 0.57 -9.77 26.62
CA ILE A 50 1.07 -9.06 25.43
C ILE A 50 2.55 -8.78 25.65
N HIS A 51 3.39 -9.49 24.91
CA HIS A 51 4.83 -9.26 24.85
C HIS A 51 5.11 -8.10 23.90
N LEU A 52 5.39 -6.95 24.47
CA LEU A 52 5.75 -5.73 23.78
C LEU A 52 7.26 -5.76 23.49
N VAL A 53 7.64 -5.78 22.21
CA VAL A 53 9.03 -5.82 21.76
C VAL A 53 9.36 -4.53 21.03
N CYS A 54 10.51 -3.92 21.34
CA CYS A 54 10.93 -2.70 20.65
C CYS A 54 11.12 -2.95 19.15
N SER A 55 10.45 -2.14 18.34
CA SER A 55 10.74 -1.98 16.91
C SER A 55 11.23 -0.55 16.68
N ARG A 56 12.46 -0.41 16.16
CA ARG A 56 13.03 0.89 15.75
C ARG A 56 12.90 1.02 14.23
N GLY A 57 12.30 2.11 13.75
CA GLY A 57 11.97 2.34 12.34
C GLY A 57 10.53 2.82 12.13
N THR A 58 10.09 2.85 10.86
CA THR A 58 8.73 3.30 10.45
C THR A 58 7.65 2.23 10.65
N VAL A 59 8.05 0.96 10.85
CA VAL A 59 7.12 -0.17 10.92
C VAL A 59 6.80 -0.48 12.39
N SER A 60 5.63 -0.04 12.85
CA SER A 60 5.00 -0.56 14.07
C SER A 60 3.96 -1.59 13.63
N MET A 61 4.20 -2.86 13.91
CA MET A 61 3.25 -3.93 13.57
C MET A 61 2.09 -3.93 14.57
N GLY A 62 0.90 -4.38 14.15
CA GLY A 62 -0.20 -4.66 15.08
C GLY A 62 0.12 -5.84 16.01
N PRO A 63 -0.66 -6.03 17.10
CA PRO A 63 -0.49 -7.18 17.98
C PRO A 63 -0.78 -8.49 17.24
N ARG A 64 0.22 -9.36 17.20
CA ARG A 64 0.16 -10.68 16.57
C ARG A 64 -0.14 -11.75 17.60
N PHE A 65 -1.12 -12.60 17.32
CA PHE A 65 -1.40 -13.77 18.16
C PHE A 65 -0.23 -14.76 18.10
N LEU A 66 0.25 -15.21 19.27
CA LEU A 66 1.29 -16.23 19.37
C LEU A 66 0.69 -17.60 19.62
N MET A 67 -0.08 -17.73 20.70
CA MET A 67 -0.64 -19.01 21.15
C MET A 67 -1.71 -18.79 22.22
N TYR A 68 -2.55 -19.80 22.42
CA TYR A 68 -3.51 -19.86 23.51
C TYR A 68 -3.39 -21.20 24.23
N GLN A 69 -3.08 -21.17 25.53
CA GLN A 69 -2.90 -22.35 26.38
C GLN A 69 -3.32 -22.04 27.81
N ASN A 70 -3.92 -23.00 28.53
CA ASN A 70 -4.33 -22.85 29.94
C ASN A 70 -5.11 -21.56 30.21
N CYS A 71 -6.11 -21.27 29.36
CA CYS A 71 -6.90 -20.04 29.37
C CYS A 71 -6.11 -18.73 29.24
N THR A 72 -4.86 -18.80 28.78
CA THR A 72 -4.00 -17.64 28.62
C THR A 72 -3.75 -17.40 27.13
N ALA A 73 -4.21 -16.26 26.62
CA ALA A 73 -3.92 -15.82 25.26
C ALA A 73 -2.63 -15.00 25.25
N ASN A 74 -1.65 -15.41 24.46
CA ASN A 74 -0.36 -14.73 24.33
C ASN A 74 -0.28 -14.02 22.97
N PHE A 75 0.13 -12.76 22.99
CA PHE A 75 0.32 -11.91 21.83
C PHE A 75 1.74 -11.34 21.85
N MET A 76 2.27 -11.03 20.67
CA MET A 76 3.51 -10.29 20.48
C MET A 76 3.18 -9.00 19.75
N TRP A 77 3.63 -7.88 20.29
CA TRP A 77 3.42 -6.58 19.68
C TRP A 77 4.76 -5.87 19.53
N GLU A 78 5.24 -5.81 18.30
CA GLU A 78 6.45 -5.08 17.93
C GLU A 78 6.11 -3.59 17.77
N THR A 79 6.46 -2.77 18.75
CA THR A 79 6.07 -1.35 18.81
C THR A 79 7.20 -0.45 19.32
N ARG A 80 7.22 0.80 18.83
CA ARG A 80 8.14 1.85 19.29
C ARG A 80 8.00 2.17 20.77
N ALA A 81 6.80 2.00 21.34
CA ALA A 81 6.53 2.30 22.74
C ALA A 81 7.25 1.34 23.70
N ALA A 82 7.70 0.18 23.20
CA ALA A 82 8.47 -0.79 23.97
C ALA A 82 9.98 -0.49 23.98
N CYS A 83 10.44 0.46 23.16
CA CYS A 83 11.84 0.86 23.11
C CYS A 83 12.22 1.67 24.35
N ALA A 84 13.43 1.44 24.86
CA ALA A 84 13.97 2.24 25.95
C ALA A 84 14.02 3.73 25.56
N ILE A 85 13.62 4.60 26.49
CA ILE A 85 13.68 6.05 26.30
C ILE A 85 15.14 6.44 26.05
N SER A 86 15.39 7.03 24.90
CA SER A 86 16.67 7.61 24.53
C SER A 86 16.54 9.10 24.27
N THR A 87 17.63 9.81 24.53
CA THR A 87 17.73 11.26 24.39
C THR A 87 18.88 11.59 23.45
N THR A 88 18.58 12.35 22.41
CA THR A 88 19.58 12.90 21.48
C THR A 88 19.78 14.38 21.75
N LYS A 89 21.02 14.83 21.68
CA LYS A 89 21.41 16.24 21.85
C LYS A 89 22.23 16.67 20.65
N ASN A 90 21.95 17.84 20.13
CA ASN A 90 22.70 18.45 19.04
C ASN A 90 22.87 19.96 19.30
N ASN A 91 23.99 20.53 18.87
CA ASN A 91 24.21 21.98 18.91
C ASN A 91 23.73 22.67 17.62
N SER A 92 23.23 21.89 16.65
CA SER A 92 22.55 22.40 15.47
C SER A 92 21.07 22.73 15.76
N CYS A 93 20.35 23.15 14.73
CA CYS A 93 18.91 23.40 14.78
C CYS A 93 18.05 22.22 14.32
N ALA A 94 18.68 21.06 14.13
CA ALA A 94 18.02 19.82 13.80
C ALA A 94 18.44 18.70 14.75
N VAL A 95 17.48 17.89 15.15
CA VAL A 95 17.70 16.71 15.96
C VAL A 95 16.96 15.54 15.35
N VAL A 96 17.63 14.39 15.30
CA VAL A 96 17.04 13.16 14.78
C VAL A 96 16.48 12.35 15.94
N ASP A 97 15.24 11.91 15.79
CA ASP A 97 14.63 10.94 16.68
C ASP A 97 15.38 9.60 16.54
N PRO A 98 16.02 9.10 17.61
CA PRO A 98 16.83 7.88 17.56
C PRO A 98 16.02 6.60 17.32
N ASN A 99 14.69 6.62 17.51
CA ASN A 99 13.82 5.47 17.30
C ASN A 99 13.23 5.45 15.88
N THR A 100 12.87 6.60 15.32
CA THR A 100 12.18 6.69 14.02
C THR A 100 13.08 7.17 12.87
N GLY A 101 14.22 7.80 13.18
CA GLY A 101 15.04 8.49 12.19
C GLY A 101 14.44 9.80 11.69
N LEU A 102 13.30 10.25 12.25
CA LEU A 102 12.67 11.52 11.88
C LEU A 102 13.56 12.69 12.31
N GLU A 103 13.94 13.54 11.36
CA GLU A 103 14.66 14.77 11.64
C GLU A 103 13.68 15.91 11.94
N LEU A 104 13.75 16.42 13.17
CA LEU A 104 13.02 17.61 13.61
C LEU A 104 13.91 18.84 13.39
N ASN A 105 13.68 19.54 12.27
CA ASN A 105 14.44 20.73 11.90
C ASN A 105 13.71 22.03 12.32
N LEU A 106 14.10 22.59 13.46
CA LEU A 106 13.53 23.83 14.01
C LEU A 106 13.97 25.10 13.29
N GLN A 107 14.88 25.02 12.32
CA GLN A 107 15.25 26.17 11.48
C GLN A 107 14.04 26.73 10.73
N LEU A 108 13.03 25.92 10.46
CA LEU A 108 11.77 26.31 9.82
C LEU A 108 10.95 27.30 10.67
N LEU A 109 11.22 27.39 11.97
CA LEU A 109 10.59 28.35 12.89
C LEU A 109 11.35 29.67 13.02
N ALA A 110 12.48 29.83 12.31
CA ALA A 110 13.24 31.06 12.32
C ALA A 110 12.42 32.23 11.76
N SER A 111 12.19 33.23 12.61
CA SER A 111 11.46 34.44 12.25
C SER A 111 12.45 35.57 11.91
N LYS A 112 12.11 36.43 10.95
CA LYS A 112 12.90 37.63 10.65
C LYS A 112 12.86 38.66 11.78
N THR A 113 11.81 38.64 12.60
CA THR A 113 11.57 39.63 13.68
C THR A 113 11.61 39.00 15.08
N GLY A 114 11.75 37.68 15.20
CA GLY A 114 11.60 36.94 16.46
C GLY A 114 10.15 36.86 16.95
N TYR A 115 9.98 36.23 18.11
CA TYR A 115 8.72 36.03 18.81
C TYR A 115 8.72 36.82 20.11
N LYS A 116 7.65 37.60 20.33
CA LYS A 116 7.52 38.47 21.49
C LYS A 116 6.42 37.99 22.43
N THR A 117 6.67 38.01 23.73
CA THR A 117 5.66 37.71 24.76
C THR A 117 5.79 38.68 25.92
N ARG A 118 4.67 39.10 26.51
CA ARG A 118 4.66 40.02 27.67
C ARG A 118 4.21 39.25 28.90
N ALA A 119 5.04 39.24 29.93
CA ALA A 119 4.76 38.61 31.20
C ALA A 119 5.52 39.30 32.33
N ASN A 120 4.99 39.26 33.56
CA ASN A 120 5.59 39.92 34.73
C ASN A 120 5.90 41.43 34.55
N GLY A 121 5.16 42.11 33.67
CA GLY A 121 5.40 43.53 33.34
C GLY A 121 6.57 43.80 32.39
N LYS A 122 7.23 42.74 31.91
CA LYS A 122 8.42 42.77 31.03
C LYS A 122 8.07 42.21 29.65
N ASP A 123 8.80 42.66 28.64
CA ASP A 123 8.69 42.17 27.27
C ASP A 123 9.86 41.22 26.99
N PHE A 124 9.59 39.97 26.65
CA PHE A 124 10.61 39.00 26.24
C PHE A 124 10.60 38.84 24.74
N LEU A 125 11.78 38.86 24.12
CA LEU A 125 11.97 38.70 22.68
C LEU A 125 12.91 37.51 22.44
N VAL A 126 12.42 36.48 21.75
CA VAL A 126 13.17 35.25 21.49
C VAL A 126 12.94 34.81 20.06
N ASN A 127 13.99 34.43 19.35
CA ASN A 127 13.91 33.72 18.09
C ASN A 127 14.14 32.23 18.28
N ILE A 128 13.59 31.45 17.36
CA ILE A 128 13.91 30.03 17.27
C ILE A 128 14.96 29.85 16.18
N CYS A 129 16.12 29.31 16.55
CA CYS A 129 17.17 28.91 15.61
C CYS A 129 17.76 30.02 14.72
N SER A 130 17.55 31.28 15.05
CA SER A 130 18.13 32.45 14.39
C SER A 130 18.44 33.53 15.41
N ASP A 131 19.21 34.54 15.03
CA ASP A 131 19.45 35.73 15.83
C ASP A 131 18.30 36.75 15.72
N VAL A 132 18.23 37.66 16.68
CA VAL A 132 17.34 38.83 16.68
C VAL A 132 18.20 40.06 16.94
N ALA A 133 18.28 40.93 15.93
CA ALA A 133 19.16 42.10 15.96
C ALA A 133 18.88 43.04 17.15
N GLU A 134 17.63 43.14 17.61
CA GLU A 134 17.23 43.96 18.76
C GLU A 134 17.90 43.51 20.07
N CYS A 135 18.31 42.24 20.18
CA CYS A 135 18.97 41.67 21.35
C CYS A 135 20.51 41.74 21.29
N GLY A 136 21.07 42.26 20.19
CA GLY A 136 22.51 42.28 19.93
C GLY A 136 22.94 41.27 18.86
N GLN A 137 24.14 41.50 18.30
CA GLN A 137 24.65 40.70 17.19
C GLN A 137 24.90 39.25 17.61
N GLY A 138 24.25 38.30 16.91
CA GLY A 138 24.38 36.87 17.20
C GLY A 138 23.60 36.37 18.42
N MET A 139 22.75 37.22 19.02
CA MET A 139 21.92 36.86 20.17
C MET A 139 20.55 36.38 19.69
N ALA A 140 20.09 35.25 20.23
CA ALA A 140 18.83 34.60 19.87
C ALA A 140 17.65 35.12 20.70
N GLY A 141 17.89 35.71 21.88
CA GLY A 141 16.84 36.31 22.67
C GLY A 141 17.35 37.21 23.77
N CYS A 142 16.46 37.99 24.35
CA CYS A 142 16.72 38.91 25.44
C CYS A 142 15.40 39.29 26.13
N GLU A 143 15.54 39.88 27.31
CA GLU A 143 14.49 40.68 27.93
C GLU A 143 14.60 42.14 27.44
N LEU A 144 13.49 42.84 27.31
CA LEU A 144 13.43 44.25 26.96
C LEU A 144 12.93 45.05 28.17
N GLU A 145 13.85 45.72 28.86
CA GLU A 145 13.55 46.69 29.92
C GLU A 145 13.56 48.10 29.31
N ASP A 146 12.41 48.80 29.34
CA ASP A 146 12.24 50.14 28.74
C ASP A 146 12.77 50.28 27.30
N GLY A 147 12.63 49.21 26.51
CA GLY A 147 13.08 49.13 25.11
C GLY A 147 14.58 48.89 24.92
N HIS A 148 15.35 48.66 26.00
CA HIS A 148 16.76 48.27 25.94
C HIS A 148 16.91 46.78 26.23
N PRO A 149 17.76 46.06 25.48
CA PRO A 149 17.98 44.63 25.69
C PRO A 149 18.78 44.37 26.97
N SER A 150 18.23 43.54 27.85
CA SER A 150 18.86 42.98 29.05
C SER A 150 18.93 41.45 28.95
N SER A 151 19.90 40.85 29.64
CA SER A 151 20.14 39.39 29.68
C SER A 151 20.09 38.67 28.33
N PRO A 152 20.96 39.07 27.37
CA PRO A 152 20.93 38.48 26.05
C PRO A 152 21.47 37.03 26.09
N VAL A 153 20.76 36.13 25.41
CA VAL A 153 21.10 34.70 25.26
C VAL A 153 21.27 34.32 23.79
N GLY A 154 22.09 33.30 23.50
CA GLY A 154 22.30 32.82 22.12
C GLY A 154 23.72 32.39 21.77
N VAL A 155 24.69 32.67 22.65
CA VAL A 155 26.12 32.33 22.46
C VAL A 155 26.31 30.82 22.31
N GLU A 156 25.64 30.05 23.19
CA GLU A 156 25.53 28.60 23.04
C GLU A 156 24.08 28.23 22.82
N LYS A 157 23.87 27.22 21.96
CA LYS A 157 22.57 26.60 21.76
C LYS A 157 22.68 25.09 21.84
N THR A 158 21.68 24.45 22.42
CA THR A 158 21.58 22.99 22.48
C THR A 158 20.14 22.58 22.31
N LEU A 159 19.87 21.83 21.24
CA LEU A 159 18.59 21.18 20.99
C LEU A 159 18.65 19.76 21.54
N GLN A 160 17.65 19.40 22.33
CA GLN A 160 17.49 18.09 22.94
C GLN A 160 16.13 17.53 22.56
N TYR A 161 16.12 16.28 22.10
CA TYR A 161 14.90 15.51 21.91
C TYR A 161 14.97 14.23 22.74
N SER A 162 13.87 13.91 23.40
CA SER A 162 13.70 12.68 24.14
C SER A 162 12.46 11.96 23.62
N THR A 163 12.60 10.65 23.44
CA THR A 163 11.59 9.76 22.83
C THR A 163 10.29 9.61 23.63
N ASP A 164 10.24 10.17 24.84
CA ASP A 164 9.03 10.36 25.65
C ASP A 164 8.23 11.63 25.26
N GLY A 165 8.64 12.33 24.18
CA GLY A 165 7.94 13.47 23.61
C GLY A 165 8.47 14.83 24.07
N LEU A 166 9.56 14.88 24.85
CA LEU A 166 10.17 16.15 25.27
C LEU A 166 11.12 16.70 24.19
N LEU A 167 10.72 17.80 23.55
CA LEU A 167 11.55 18.59 22.65
C LEU A 167 11.91 19.92 23.31
N LYS A 168 13.20 20.14 23.57
CA LYS A 168 13.71 21.26 24.36
C LYS A 168 14.88 21.95 23.67
N LEU A 169 14.79 23.26 23.46
CA LEU A 169 15.89 24.11 22.99
C LEU A 169 16.40 24.96 24.14
N THR A 170 17.71 24.92 24.39
CA THR A 170 18.36 25.72 25.43
C THR A 170 19.29 26.72 24.79
N TYR A 171 19.09 28.01 25.10
CA TYR A 171 20.03 29.07 24.81
C TYR A 171 20.75 29.50 26.07
N LYS A 172 22.05 29.76 25.95
CA LYS A 172 22.84 30.34 27.03
C LYS A 172 23.49 31.64 26.58
N GLY A 173 23.52 32.60 27.49
CA GLY A 173 24.22 33.87 27.35
C GLY A 173 25.72 33.75 27.61
N PRO A 174 26.42 34.89 27.58
CA PRO A 174 27.83 34.99 27.96
C PRO A 174 28.10 34.44 29.37
N LEU A 175 29.23 33.76 29.56
CA LEU A 175 29.66 33.29 30.88
C LEU A 175 30.30 34.45 31.66
N ASP A 176 29.81 34.69 32.87
CA ASP A 176 30.46 35.59 33.82
C ASP A 176 31.56 34.83 34.58
N ASP A 177 32.81 34.99 34.15
CA ASP A 177 33.98 34.27 34.69
C ASP A 177 34.14 34.35 36.23
N PRO A 178 33.92 35.50 36.90
CA PRO A 178 34.06 35.62 38.35
C PRO A 178 33.06 34.80 39.17
N THR A 179 31.83 34.61 38.66
CA THR A 179 30.77 33.89 39.38
C THR A 179 30.45 32.53 38.77
N ALA A 180 31.02 32.21 37.61
CA ALA A 180 30.72 31.04 36.80
C ALA A 180 29.22 30.88 36.48
N THR A 181 28.50 32.01 36.37
CA THR A 181 27.06 32.03 36.07
C THR A 181 26.76 32.64 34.71
N ARG A 182 25.58 32.36 34.16
CA ARG A 182 25.12 32.87 32.86
C ARG A 182 23.62 32.78 32.72
N ASP A 183 23.04 33.70 31.98
CA ASP A 183 21.63 33.70 31.65
C ASP A 183 21.30 32.50 30.75
N THR A 184 20.17 31.84 31.01
CA THR A 184 19.75 30.64 30.30
C THR A 184 18.27 30.75 29.97
N PHE A 185 17.93 30.69 28.68
CA PHE A 185 16.54 30.58 28.24
C PHE A 185 16.31 29.16 27.74
N THR A 186 15.35 28.46 28.34
CA THR A 186 14.85 27.16 27.90
C THR A 186 13.52 27.33 27.18
N ILE A 187 13.37 26.74 26.00
CA ILE A 187 12.10 26.65 25.28
C ILE A 187 11.69 25.18 25.18
N ASN A 188 10.55 24.83 25.78
CA ASN A 188 9.89 23.55 25.59
C ASN A 188 8.88 23.67 24.44
N PHE A 189 8.97 22.78 23.47
CA PHE A 189 8.04 22.77 22.34
C PHE A 189 6.84 21.87 22.66
N VAL A 190 5.64 22.37 22.39
CA VAL A 190 4.38 21.65 22.60
C VAL A 190 3.67 21.53 21.27
N CYS A 191 3.19 20.32 20.97
CA CYS A 191 2.39 20.06 19.77
C CYS A 191 1.08 20.84 19.85
N ASP A 192 0.89 21.78 18.92
CA ASP A 192 -0.39 22.42 18.65
C ASP A 192 -0.60 22.50 17.12
N PRO A 193 -1.47 21.63 16.55
CA PRO A 193 -1.76 21.61 15.12
C PRO A 193 -2.37 22.93 14.59
N ASN A 194 -2.78 23.86 15.44
CA ASN A 194 -3.39 25.11 14.98
C ASN A 194 -2.42 26.30 15.00
N SER A 195 -1.22 26.10 15.53
CA SER A 195 -0.25 27.17 15.75
C SER A 195 0.81 27.16 14.65
N HIS A 196 0.62 28.02 13.64
CA HIS A 196 1.52 28.19 12.49
C HIS A 196 2.03 29.64 12.40
N PRO A 197 3.35 29.89 12.42
CA PRO A 197 4.43 28.94 12.68
C PRO A 197 4.52 28.50 14.16
N GLY A 198 3.96 29.29 15.08
CA GLY A 198 3.87 28.97 16.50
C GLY A 198 3.60 30.18 17.40
N SER A 199 3.44 29.94 18.70
CA SER A 199 3.21 30.99 19.71
C SER A 199 4.07 30.79 20.96
N LEU A 200 4.73 31.85 21.41
CA LEU A 200 5.61 31.85 22.58
C LEU A 200 4.87 32.29 23.85
N LYS A 201 4.99 31.50 24.93
CA LYS A 201 4.42 31.79 26.24
C LYS A 201 5.48 31.62 27.33
N LEU A 202 5.56 32.57 28.26
CA LEU A 202 6.37 32.41 29.46
C LEU A 202 5.68 31.43 30.44
N VAL A 203 6.43 30.43 30.90
CA VAL A 203 5.96 29.47 31.91
C VAL A 203 6.51 29.82 33.29
N ARG A 204 7.82 30.06 33.36
CA ARG A 204 8.52 30.33 34.62
C ARG A 204 9.74 31.21 34.38
N GLU A 205 10.03 32.06 35.35
CA GLU A 205 11.23 32.89 35.43
C GLU A 205 11.81 32.73 36.84
N ASP A 206 13.05 32.24 36.92
CA ASP A 206 13.79 32.11 38.17
C ASP A 206 14.96 33.11 38.17
N LEU A 207 15.03 33.95 39.20
CA LEU A 207 16.04 35.00 39.34
C LEU A 207 17.00 34.64 40.46
N SER A 208 18.30 34.59 40.16
CA SER A 208 19.35 34.43 41.17
C SER A 208 20.14 35.72 41.30
N SER A 209 19.89 36.46 42.39
CA SER A 209 20.57 37.74 42.67
C SER A 209 21.97 37.51 43.27
N LEU A 210 23.00 37.84 42.51
CA LEU A 210 24.41 37.86 42.93
C LEU A 210 24.85 39.31 43.26
N PRO A 211 26.00 39.51 43.94
CA PRO A 211 26.41 40.84 44.40
C PRO A 211 26.58 41.90 43.30
N ASN A 212 26.90 41.48 42.07
CA ASN A 212 27.22 42.39 40.96
C ASN A 212 26.26 42.27 39.75
N HIS A 213 25.40 41.25 39.68
CA HIS A 213 24.44 41.02 38.60
C HIS A 213 23.33 40.05 39.00
N VAL A 214 22.26 40.01 38.21
CA VAL A 214 21.15 39.05 38.36
C VAL A 214 21.26 38.03 37.24
N VAL A 215 21.14 36.75 37.59
CA VAL A 215 21.13 35.65 36.61
C VAL A 215 19.69 35.22 36.37
N HIS A 216 19.32 35.15 35.10
CA HIS A 216 17.98 34.81 34.64
C HIS A 216 17.96 33.37 34.10
N ASP A 217 17.18 32.50 34.72
CA ASP A 217 16.80 31.19 34.17
C ASP A 217 15.32 31.21 33.80
N VAL A 218 15.05 31.24 32.50
CA VAL A 218 13.71 31.52 31.96
C VAL A 218 13.22 30.31 31.17
N LEU A 219 12.04 29.81 31.51
CA LEU A 219 11.37 28.71 30.83
C LEU A 219 10.18 29.24 30.02
N PHE A 220 10.27 29.03 28.72
CA PHE A 220 9.20 29.26 27.75
C PHE A 220 8.56 27.96 27.30
N GLU A 221 7.31 28.07 26.88
CA GLU A 221 6.59 27.09 26.10
C GLU A 221 6.35 27.68 24.70
N PHE A 222 6.63 26.90 23.67
CA PHE A 222 6.39 27.26 22.28
C PHE A 222 5.44 26.26 21.64
N SER A 223 4.18 26.65 21.47
CA SER A 223 3.16 25.81 20.84
C SER A 223 3.31 25.90 19.33
N THR A 224 3.48 24.76 18.64
CA THR A 224 3.67 24.71 17.17
C THR A 224 3.25 23.37 16.60
N ALA A 225 2.78 23.37 15.35
CA ALA A 225 2.47 22.16 14.60
C ALA A 225 3.72 21.32 14.28
N LEU A 226 4.92 21.92 14.24
CA LEU A 226 6.18 21.21 13.97
C LEU A 226 6.58 20.26 15.11
N ALA A 227 6.11 20.51 16.33
CA ALA A 227 6.36 19.64 17.48
C ALA A 227 5.43 18.42 17.50
N CYS A 228 4.45 18.35 16.59
CA CYS A 228 3.55 17.22 16.47
C CYS A 228 4.27 16.08 15.74
N ILE A 229 4.50 14.98 16.45
CA ILE A 229 5.07 13.77 15.88
C ILE A 229 3.96 13.06 15.09
N PRO A 230 4.15 12.77 13.79
CA PRO A 230 3.15 12.07 12.99
C PRO A 230 2.85 10.68 13.56
N ALA A 231 1.63 10.21 13.34
CA ALA A 231 1.30 8.81 13.58
C ALA A 231 2.13 7.94 12.62
N PRO A 232 2.68 6.79 13.07
CA PRO A 232 3.32 5.86 12.15
C PRO A 232 2.26 5.31 11.19
N VAL A 233 2.49 5.49 9.90
CA VAL A 233 1.63 4.97 8.84
C VAL A 233 2.37 3.80 8.20
N ASP A 234 1.77 2.61 8.26
CA ASP A 234 2.28 1.46 7.52
C ASP A 234 1.94 1.63 6.03
N CYS A 235 2.99 1.63 5.21
CA CYS A 235 2.87 1.76 3.77
C CYS A 235 2.73 0.38 3.10
N GLN A 236 2.92 -0.69 3.88
CA GLN A 236 2.65 -2.06 3.49
C GLN A 236 1.41 -2.55 4.22
N PHE A 237 0.45 -3.08 3.49
CA PHE A 237 -0.80 -3.54 4.09
C PHE A 237 -1.38 -4.68 3.27
N SER A 238 -2.47 -5.26 3.73
CA SER A 238 -3.14 -6.36 3.06
C SER A 238 -4.64 -6.15 3.03
N ASP A 239 -5.29 -6.70 2.02
CA ASP A 239 -6.75 -6.73 1.97
C ASP A 239 -7.30 -7.95 2.71
N SER A 240 -8.63 -8.02 2.82
CA SER A 240 -9.35 -9.12 3.45
C SER A 240 -9.22 -10.46 2.69
N GLN A 241 -8.76 -10.45 1.44
CA GLN A 241 -8.51 -11.64 0.63
C GLN A 241 -7.07 -12.15 0.79
N GLY A 242 -6.22 -11.43 1.53
CA GLY A 242 -4.82 -11.78 1.78
C GLY A 242 -3.85 -11.28 0.72
N ASN A 243 -4.30 -10.45 -0.24
CA ASN A 243 -3.38 -9.77 -1.15
C ASN A 243 -2.59 -8.72 -0.37
N LYS A 244 -1.30 -8.58 -0.67
CA LYS A 244 -0.41 -7.59 -0.05
C LYS A 244 -0.17 -6.43 -1.01
N TYR A 245 -0.01 -5.23 -0.47
CA TYR A 245 0.24 -4.00 -1.21
C TYR A 245 1.42 -3.27 -0.57
N ASP A 246 2.22 -2.56 -1.36
CA ASP A 246 3.32 -1.73 -0.89
C ASP A 246 3.34 -0.39 -1.64
N LEU A 247 3.09 0.70 -0.92
CA LEU A 247 3.11 2.05 -1.48
C LEU A 247 4.44 2.79 -1.22
N SER A 248 5.47 2.10 -0.70
CA SER A 248 6.71 2.71 -0.23
C SER A 248 7.46 3.48 -1.31
N HIS A 249 7.37 3.07 -2.58
CA HIS A 249 8.01 3.79 -3.70
C HIS A 249 7.37 5.15 -4.02
N LEU A 250 6.17 5.42 -3.51
CA LEU A 250 5.52 6.73 -3.65
C LEU A 250 5.96 7.71 -2.56
N ILE A 251 6.68 7.25 -1.54
CA ILE A 251 7.15 8.10 -0.45
C ILE A 251 8.17 9.11 -0.98
N ARG A 252 8.01 10.38 -0.65
CA ARG A 252 9.00 11.44 -0.87
C ARG A 252 9.63 11.85 0.46
N ASP A 253 10.95 11.84 0.53
CA ASP A 253 11.71 12.23 1.72
C ASP A 253 12.12 13.72 1.67
N ASN A 254 12.70 14.24 2.74
CA ASN A 254 13.06 15.67 2.87
C ASN A 254 13.96 16.21 1.75
N ASN A 255 14.72 15.35 1.07
CA ASN A 255 15.61 15.73 -0.03
C ASN A 255 14.94 15.61 -1.41
N ASP A 256 13.72 15.08 -1.48
CA ASP A 256 12.96 14.92 -2.71
C ASP A 256 11.97 16.07 -2.92
N SER A 257 11.48 16.18 -4.15
CA SER A 257 10.34 17.06 -4.46
C SER A 257 9.01 16.35 -4.14
N PRO A 258 7.99 17.07 -3.63
CA PRO A 258 6.66 16.51 -3.40
C PRO A 258 6.00 16.08 -4.71
N TRP A 259 4.96 15.26 -4.63
CA TRP A 259 4.10 15.02 -5.79
C TRP A 259 3.19 16.21 -6.03
N ILE A 260 3.14 16.67 -7.27
CA ILE A 260 2.30 17.80 -7.69
C ILE A 260 1.09 17.23 -8.42
N ALA A 261 -0.10 17.46 -7.87
CA ALA A 261 -1.33 16.99 -8.50
C ALA A 261 -1.66 17.83 -9.74
N ILE A 262 -2.09 17.15 -10.79
CA ILE A 262 -2.54 17.77 -12.03
C ILE A 262 -3.91 18.42 -11.78
N GLU A 263 -3.99 19.72 -12.08
CA GLU A 263 -5.23 20.50 -12.11
C GLU A 263 -5.51 20.91 -13.56
N THR A 264 -6.75 20.71 -14.02
CA THR A 264 -7.15 20.99 -15.41
C THR A 264 -8.20 22.09 -15.52
N ASP A 265 -8.73 22.59 -14.39
CA ASP A 265 -9.62 23.74 -14.37
C ASP A 265 -8.85 25.06 -14.48
N ARG A 266 -8.96 25.71 -15.64
CA ARG A 266 -8.29 26.98 -15.96
C ARG A 266 -8.87 28.19 -15.21
N VAL A 267 -9.98 28.04 -14.49
CA VAL A 267 -10.66 29.16 -13.83
C VAL A 267 -10.01 29.53 -12.50
N LYS A 268 -9.30 28.61 -11.84
CA LYS A 268 -8.74 28.81 -10.49
C LYS A 268 -7.24 28.52 -10.46
N SER A 269 -6.45 29.48 -9.98
CA SER A 269 -5.00 29.28 -9.74
C SER A 269 -4.83 28.46 -8.46
N ARG A 270 -4.72 27.14 -8.63
CA ARG A 270 -4.57 26.17 -7.55
C ARG A 270 -3.44 25.20 -7.86
N THR A 271 -2.57 24.97 -6.88
CA THR A 271 -1.52 23.95 -6.93
C THR A 271 -1.61 23.09 -5.68
N PHE A 272 -1.62 21.78 -5.85
CA PHE A 272 -1.72 20.84 -4.74
C PHE A 272 -0.46 19.99 -4.64
N PHE A 273 0.08 19.89 -3.43
CA PHE A 273 1.21 19.06 -3.08
C PHE A 273 0.72 17.92 -2.18
N ILE A 274 1.06 16.69 -2.55
CA ILE A 274 0.70 15.51 -1.77
C ILE A 274 1.92 14.64 -1.50
N ASN A 275 1.90 13.94 -0.38
CA ASN A 275 2.81 12.83 -0.11
C ASN A 275 2.00 11.63 0.37
N VAL A 276 2.64 10.47 0.42
CA VAL A 276 2.03 9.19 0.83
C VAL A 276 2.88 8.60 1.95
N CYS A 277 2.24 8.12 3.02
CA CYS A 277 2.86 7.45 4.17
C CYS A 277 3.94 8.21 4.98
N LYS A 278 4.47 9.33 4.48
CA LYS A 278 5.31 10.29 5.22
C LYS A 278 4.79 11.72 5.06
N PRO A 279 5.15 12.63 6.00
CA PRO A 279 4.91 14.05 5.82
C PRO A 279 5.49 14.61 4.51
N LEU A 280 4.90 15.67 3.99
CA LEU A 280 5.42 16.42 2.86
C LEU A 280 6.87 16.87 3.12
N PRO A 281 7.76 16.79 2.12
CA PRO A 281 9.07 17.42 2.18
C PRO A 281 8.94 18.93 2.48
N PRO A 282 9.94 19.56 3.13
CA PRO A 282 9.87 20.97 3.48
C PRO A 282 9.70 21.86 2.24
N LEU A 283 8.62 22.64 2.22
CA LEU A 283 8.30 23.57 1.13
C LEU A 283 8.13 24.98 1.71
N GLN A 284 8.72 25.99 1.07
CA GLN A 284 8.50 27.39 1.48
C GLN A 284 7.03 27.82 1.33
N ASP A 285 6.32 27.22 0.38
CA ASP A 285 4.95 27.55 0.01
C ASP A 285 3.90 26.70 0.76
N CYS A 286 4.24 26.13 1.91
CA CYS A 286 3.31 25.35 2.73
C CYS A 286 3.48 25.65 4.23
N PRO A 287 2.40 25.54 5.03
CA PRO A 287 2.52 25.63 6.49
C PRO A 287 3.49 24.57 7.05
N VAL A 288 4.17 24.91 8.15
CA VAL A 288 5.09 23.99 8.82
C VAL A 288 4.33 22.92 9.62
N GLY A 289 4.78 21.67 9.55
CA GLY A 289 4.19 20.57 10.32
C GLY A 289 4.18 19.25 9.53
N PRO A 290 3.68 18.16 10.13
CA PRO A 290 3.62 16.85 9.49
C PRO A 290 2.44 16.75 8.49
N LEU A 291 2.46 17.58 7.45
CA LEU A 291 1.38 17.68 6.47
C LEU A 291 1.35 16.45 5.56
N GLY A 292 0.18 15.88 5.30
CA GLY A 292 -0.01 14.87 4.25
C GLY A 292 -0.31 15.51 2.89
N ALA A 293 -1.00 16.66 2.91
CA ALA A 293 -1.34 17.44 1.73
C ALA A 293 -1.33 18.95 2.03
N CYS A 294 -0.96 19.75 1.04
CA CYS A 294 -0.91 21.20 1.08
C CYS A 294 -1.44 21.78 -0.24
N GLY A 295 -2.12 22.92 -0.17
CA GLY A 295 -2.66 23.62 -1.33
C GLY A 295 -2.24 25.08 -1.36
N VAL A 296 -1.80 25.54 -2.52
CA VAL A 296 -1.63 26.97 -2.82
C VAL A 296 -2.83 27.41 -3.65
N ILE A 297 -3.73 28.16 -3.05
CA ILE A 297 -5.01 28.56 -3.63
C ILE A 297 -5.06 30.09 -3.62
N ASP A 298 -5.13 30.70 -4.80
CA ASP A 298 -5.14 32.16 -4.98
C ASP A 298 -3.97 32.87 -4.27
N GLY A 299 -2.79 32.24 -4.30
CA GLY A 299 -1.56 32.74 -3.66
C GLY A 299 -1.51 32.59 -2.13
N LYS A 300 -2.50 31.93 -1.51
CA LYS A 300 -2.48 31.59 -0.08
C LYS A 300 -2.17 30.10 0.11
N HIS A 301 -1.43 29.82 1.16
CA HIS A 301 -0.97 28.47 1.49
C HIS A 301 -1.89 27.87 2.57
N TYR A 302 -2.45 26.70 2.29
CA TYR A 302 -3.39 26.01 3.17
C TYR A 302 -2.88 24.62 3.52
N ASN A 303 -3.01 24.24 4.79
CA ASN A 303 -2.91 22.86 5.23
C ASN A 303 -4.20 22.12 4.84
N LEU A 304 -4.09 21.09 4.00
CA LEU A 304 -5.22 20.30 3.53
C LEU A 304 -5.39 18.96 4.26
N GLY A 305 -4.56 18.71 5.28
CA GLY A 305 -4.67 17.55 6.16
C GLY A 305 -3.32 17.07 6.67
N TYR A 306 -3.30 16.60 7.91
CA TYR A 306 -2.16 15.94 8.53
C TYR A 306 -2.10 14.47 8.16
N ILE A 307 -0.88 13.93 8.11
CA ILE A 307 -0.69 12.50 7.90
C ILE A 307 -1.06 11.70 9.16
N GLN A 308 -2.15 10.94 9.09
CA GLN A 308 -2.71 10.24 10.26
C GLN A 308 -3.34 8.88 9.94
N SER A 309 -3.72 8.58 8.70
CA SER A 309 -4.46 7.36 8.36
C SER A 309 -3.61 6.32 7.63
N THR A 310 -3.77 5.06 8.02
CA THR A 310 -3.30 3.90 7.25
C THR A 310 -4.13 3.73 5.98
N PRO A 311 -3.53 3.30 4.86
CA PRO A 311 -4.26 3.02 3.63
C PRO A 311 -5.36 1.96 3.86
N GLN A 312 -6.50 2.15 3.20
CA GLN A 312 -7.63 1.22 3.26
C GLN A 312 -7.97 0.70 1.87
N VAL A 313 -8.06 -0.62 1.73
CA VAL A 313 -8.43 -1.27 0.47
C VAL A 313 -9.93 -1.42 0.38
N ALA A 314 -10.53 -0.87 -0.67
CA ALA A 314 -11.93 -1.12 -1.00
C ALA A 314 -12.07 -2.49 -1.68
N GLU A 315 -13.25 -3.12 -1.60
CA GLU A 315 -13.49 -4.43 -2.20
C GLU A 315 -13.29 -4.47 -3.74
N GLY A 316 -13.30 -3.31 -4.42
CA GLY A 316 -12.97 -3.18 -5.83
C GLY A 316 -11.47 -3.12 -6.15
N GLY A 317 -10.58 -3.32 -5.16
CA GLY A 317 -9.12 -3.27 -5.32
C GLY A 317 -8.51 -1.87 -5.35
N SER A 318 -9.32 -0.81 -5.29
CA SER A 318 -8.83 0.56 -5.13
C SER A 318 -8.40 0.83 -3.69
N ILE A 319 -7.28 1.52 -3.51
CA ILE A 319 -6.76 1.89 -2.18
C ILE A 319 -7.15 3.34 -1.89
N SER A 320 -7.56 3.63 -0.67
CA SER A 320 -7.91 4.98 -0.24
C SER A 320 -7.08 5.41 0.97
N ILE A 321 -6.61 6.65 0.93
CA ILE A 321 -5.87 7.29 2.03
C ILE A 321 -6.58 8.59 2.36
N MET A 322 -6.78 8.86 3.66
CA MET A 322 -7.46 10.05 4.14
C MET A 322 -6.53 10.87 5.03
N TYR A 323 -6.41 12.17 4.74
CA TYR A 323 -5.74 13.14 5.60
C TYR A 323 -6.78 14.09 6.16
N GLN A 324 -6.74 14.31 7.47
CA GLN A 324 -7.76 15.05 8.20
C GLN A 324 -7.14 16.21 8.98
N ASN A 325 -7.99 17.03 9.58
CA ASN A 325 -7.60 18.09 10.50
C ASN A 325 -6.74 19.20 9.88
N GLY A 326 -6.97 19.53 8.60
CA GLY A 326 -6.35 20.69 7.96
C GLY A 326 -6.81 22.03 8.53
N ASP A 327 -6.54 23.10 7.79
CA ASP A 327 -6.96 24.45 8.12
C ASP A 327 -8.49 24.57 8.15
N PRO A 328 -9.04 25.53 8.93
CA PRO A 328 -10.47 25.77 8.96
C PRO A 328 -10.98 26.25 7.59
N CYS A 329 -11.94 25.53 7.03
CA CYS A 329 -12.63 25.87 5.78
C CYS A 329 -14.02 26.46 6.04
N GLY A 330 -14.50 26.39 7.29
CA GLY A 330 -15.80 26.87 7.73
C GLY A 330 -15.85 27.00 9.25
N PRO A 331 -17.02 27.32 9.84
CA PRO A 331 -17.14 27.57 11.29
C PRO A 331 -16.91 26.31 12.15
N THR A 332 -17.22 25.13 11.62
CA THR A 332 -17.09 23.84 12.33
C THR A 332 -16.25 22.82 11.57
N SER A 333 -15.93 23.10 10.31
CA SER A 333 -15.31 22.15 9.39
C SER A 333 -13.86 22.53 9.10
N ARG A 334 -13.06 21.50 8.83
CA ARG A 334 -11.65 21.62 8.46
C ARG A 334 -11.43 20.95 7.13
N TYR A 335 -10.40 21.38 6.42
CA TYR A 335 -10.00 20.71 5.20
C TYR A 335 -9.57 19.27 5.47
N SER A 336 -9.95 18.40 4.56
CA SER A 336 -9.46 17.03 4.46
C SER A 336 -9.05 16.72 3.03
N THR A 337 -8.19 15.72 2.88
CA THR A 337 -7.73 15.24 1.58
C THR A 337 -7.98 13.75 1.49
N ARG A 338 -8.52 13.29 0.36
CA ARG A 338 -8.68 11.87 0.05
C ARG A 338 -7.92 11.54 -1.21
N ILE A 339 -7.02 10.56 -1.13
CA ILE A 339 -6.27 10.06 -2.27
C ILE A 339 -6.80 8.65 -2.56
N ILE A 340 -7.31 8.45 -3.77
CA ILE A 340 -7.78 7.17 -4.28
C ILE A 340 -6.72 6.66 -5.26
N LEU A 341 -6.05 5.57 -4.89
CA LEU A 341 -5.07 4.92 -5.74
C LEU A 341 -5.72 3.75 -6.49
N GLU A 342 -5.53 3.72 -7.80
CA GLU A 342 -6.03 2.70 -8.71
C GLU A 342 -4.84 1.94 -9.32
N CYS A 343 -4.91 0.61 -9.32
CA CYS A 343 -3.88 -0.23 -9.96
C CYS A 343 -3.88 0.02 -11.47
N ASP A 344 -2.75 0.47 -12.00
CA ASP A 344 -2.48 0.64 -13.43
C ASP A 344 -1.01 0.33 -13.70
N ASP A 345 -0.73 -0.52 -14.68
CA ASP A 345 0.64 -0.87 -15.07
C ASP A 345 1.37 0.34 -15.72
N ASN A 346 0.64 1.34 -16.22
CA ASN A 346 1.20 2.58 -16.76
C ASN A 346 1.03 3.72 -15.74
N PRO A 347 2.02 3.96 -14.85
CA PRO A 347 1.87 4.90 -13.76
C PRO A 347 1.73 6.34 -14.26
N GLY A 348 0.70 7.03 -13.77
CA GLY A 348 0.45 8.45 -14.00
C GLY A 348 0.86 9.32 -12.81
N SER A 349 0.66 10.63 -12.98
CA SER A 349 0.74 11.59 -11.88
C SER A 349 -0.61 11.66 -11.14
N PRO A 350 -0.63 12.04 -9.85
CA PRO A 350 -1.90 12.24 -9.15
C PRO A 350 -2.71 13.34 -9.81
N MET A 351 -4.02 13.15 -9.95
CA MET A 351 -4.93 14.11 -10.58
C MET A 351 -5.95 14.59 -9.57
N PHE A 352 -6.21 15.91 -9.57
CA PHE A 352 -7.37 16.45 -8.86
C PHE A 352 -8.65 15.99 -9.55
N ASP A 353 -9.57 15.41 -8.79
CA ASP A 353 -10.84 14.92 -9.29
C ASP A 353 -11.98 15.88 -8.96
N ARG A 354 -12.17 16.19 -7.66
CA ARG A 354 -13.25 17.08 -7.20
C ARG A 354 -13.03 17.62 -5.80
N GLU A 355 -13.80 18.66 -5.47
CA GLU A 355 -13.91 19.27 -4.15
C GLU A 355 -15.33 19.02 -3.59
N ASP A 356 -15.43 18.16 -2.57
CA ASP A 356 -16.69 17.79 -1.90
C ASP A 356 -16.80 18.58 -0.58
N GLY A 357 -17.28 19.82 -0.66
CA GLY A 357 -17.39 20.72 0.49
C GLY A 357 -16.02 21.18 0.99
N CYS A 358 -15.47 20.52 2.01
CA CYS A 358 -14.12 20.77 2.51
C CYS A 358 -13.16 19.61 2.27
N GLU A 359 -13.57 18.60 1.50
CA GLU A 359 -12.74 17.46 1.16
C GLU A 359 -12.22 17.60 -0.28
N TYR A 360 -10.90 17.62 -0.44
CA TYR A 360 -10.25 17.53 -1.75
C TYR A 360 -10.01 16.06 -2.11
N VAL A 361 -10.51 15.62 -3.25
CA VAL A 361 -10.39 14.24 -3.72
C VAL A 361 -9.43 14.18 -4.91
N PHE A 362 -8.46 13.28 -4.81
CA PHE A 362 -7.46 13.01 -5.84
C PHE A 362 -7.56 11.56 -6.29
N ILE A 363 -7.39 11.33 -7.59
CA ILE A 363 -7.28 9.99 -8.18
C ILE A 363 -5.86 9.81 -8.69
N TRP A 364 -5.24 8.67 -8.36
CA TRP A 364 -3.87 8.36 -8.76
C TRP A 364 -3.77 6.94 -9.29
N ARG A 365 -3.61 6.84 -10.61
CA ARG A 365 -3.32 5.57 -11.29
C ARG A 365 -1.83 5.28 -11.19
N THR A 366 -1.49 4.17 -10.55
CA THR A 366 -0.10 3.82 -10.29
C THR A 366 0.06 2.32 -10.13
N SER A 367 1.22 1.81 -10.55
CA SER A 367 1.54 0.39 -10.44
C SER A 367 1.87 -0.04 -9.01
N GLU A 368 2.08 0.91 -8.09
CA GLU A 368 2.21 0.66 -6.64
C GLU A 368 0.87 0.26 -6.00
N ALA A 369 -0.26 0.60 -6.61
CA ALA A 369 -1.58 0.23 -6.12
C ALA A 369 -1.98 -1.22 -6.48
N CYS A 370 -1.13 -1.92 -7.22
CA CYS A 370 -1.38 -3.30 -7.63
C CYS A 370 -0.95 -4.31 -6.54
N PRO A 371 -1.68 -5.44 -6.38
CA PRO A 371 -1.27 -6.51 -5.48
C PRO A 371 0.16 -7.00 -5.78
N ILE A 372 0.94 -7.17 -4.72
CA ILE A 372 2.28 -7.75 -4.76
C ILE A 372 2.20 -9.16 -5.34
N ARG A 373 2.88 -9.36 -6.47
CA ARG A 373 3.00 -10.68 -7.11
C ARG A 373 4.25 -11.41 -6.59
N LYS A 374 4.12 -12.70 -6.32
CA LYS A 374 5.26 -13.58 -6.00
C LYS A 374 5.77 -14.21 -7.29
N THR A 375 7.03 -13.97 -7.61
CA THR A 375 7.73 -14.68 -8.70
C THR A 375 8.87 -15.51 -8.15
N GLN A 376 9.15 -16.61 -8.83
CA GLN A 376 10.30 -17.46 -8.54
C GLN A 376 11.14 -17.56 -9.81
N GLY A 377 12.45 -17.52 -9.63
CA GLY A 377 13.39 -17.73 -10.72
C GLY A 377 14.50 -18.69 -10.29
N ASP A 378 15.16 -19.24 -11.30
CA ASP A 378 16.20 -20.26 -11.14
C ASP A 378 17.59 -19.69 -11.43
N ASN A 379 18.62 -20.50 -11.20
CA ASN A 379 20.03 -20.14 -11.42
C ASN A 379 20.51 -18.93 -10.60
N CYS A 380 19.86 -18.64 -9.45
CA CYS A 380 20.12 -17.47 -8.61
C CYS A 380 19.70 -16.14 -9.25
N ARG A 381 18.75 -16.22 -10.17
CA ARG A 381 18.19 -15.08 -10.87
C ARG A 381 16.69 -15.08 -10.71
N VAL A 382 16.08 -13.90 -10.58
CA VAL A 382 14.62 -13.78 -10.56
C VAL A 382 14.22 -12.48 -11.24
N ARG A 383 13.17 -12.55 -12.06
CA ARG A 383 12.63 -11.40 -12.76
C ARG A 383 11.50 -10.77 -11.92
N ASP A 384 11.60 -9.48 -11.70
CA ASP A 384 10.51 -8.66 -11.21
C ASP A 384 9.39 -8.62 -12.28
N PRO A 385 8.17 -9.09 -11.98
CA PRO A 385 7.06 -9.06 -12.92
C PRO A 385 6.60 -7.64 -13.26
N LYS A 386 6.93 -6.65 -12.43
CA LYS A 386 6.51 -5.25 -12.57
C LYS A 386 7.45 -4.46 -13.46
N THR A 387 8.75 -4.46 -13.15
CA THR A 387 9.73 -3.68 -13.93
C THR A 387 10.42 -4.47 -15.03
N GLY A 388 10.25 -5.80 -15.05
CA GLY A 388 11.00 -6.70 -15.91
C GLY A 388 12.49 -6.84 -15.54
N TYR A 389 12.94 -6.19 -14.46
CA TYR A 389 14.33 -6.26 -13.99
C TYR A 389 14.67 -7.66 -13.50
N GLU A 390 15.79 -8.20 -13.96
CA GLU A 390 16.31 -9.49 -13.48
C GLU A 390 17.36 -9.25 -12.40
N PHE A 391 17.02 -9.61 -11.16
CA PHE A 391 17.99 -9.64 -10.08
C PHE A 391 18.91 -10.85 -10.27
N ASP A 392 20.23 -10.63 -10.23
CA ASP A 392 21.23 -11.71 -10.33
C ASP A 392 22.14 -11.67 -9.09
N LEU A 393 21.96 -12.65 -8.19
CA LEU A 393 22.79 -12.81 -7.00
C LEU A 393 23.99 -13.74 -7.23
N SER A 394 24.27 -14.13 -8.49
CA SER A 394 25.36 -15.06 -8.81
C SER A 394 26.75 -14.56 -8.39
N SER A 395 26.94 -13.25 -8.23
CA SER A 395 28.20 -12.68 -7.70
C SER A 395 28.50 -13.08 -6.25
N LEU A 396 27.50 -13.56 -5.51
CA LEU A 396 27.64 -14.05 -4.13
C LEU A 396 27.98 -15.55 -4.06
N LYS A 397 27.95 -16.27 -5.19
CA LYS A 397 28.26 -17.71 -5.25
C LYS A 397 29.73 -17.99 -4.92
N GLY A 398 29.99 -19.20 -4.41
CA GLY A 398 31.35 -19.74 -4.25
C GLY A 398 32.14 -19.15 -3.08
N ARG A 399 31.45 -18.58 -2.08
CA ARG A 399 32.06 -18.03 -0.86
C ARG A 399 31.23 -18.39 0.37
N ASP A 400 31.91 -18.60 1.49
CA ASP A 400 31.28 -18.89 2.78
C ASP A 400 31.20 -17.61 3.63
N TYR A 401 30.02 -17.33 4.16
CA TYR A 401 29.71 -16.16 4.96
C TYR A 401 29.43 -16.60 6.40
N PRO A 402 30.39 -16.44 7.33
CA PRO A 402 30.18 -16.75 8.74
C PRO A 402 29.46 -15.60 9.46
N VAL A 403 28.31 -15.90 10.05
CA VAL A 403 27.51 -14.99 10.90
C VAL A 403 27.65 -15.44 12.34
N ARG A 404 28.17 -14.56 13.20
CA ARG A 404 28.36 -14.85 14.62
C ARG A 404 27.20 -14.30 15.45
N ASN A 405 26.64 -15.15 16.29
CA ASN A 405 25.75 -14.77 17.38
C ASN A 405 26.48 -15.08 18.72
N ASP A 406 25.91 -14.67 19.86
CA ASP A 406 26.50 -14.81 21.20
C ASP A 406 26.90 -16.25 21.55
N LYS A 407 26.22 -17.25 20.95
CA LYS A 407 26.44 -18.69 21.20
C LYS A 407 26.88 -19.50 19.97
N TYR A 408 26.45 -19.13 18.76
CA TYR A 408 26.60 -19.96 17.56
C TYR A 408 27.30 -19.21 16.43
N ILE A 409 27.96 -19.97 15.54
CA ILE A 409 28.45 -19.47 14.26
C ILE A 409 27.66 -20.14 13.15
N TYR A 410 26.96 -19.35 12.34
CA TYR A 410 26.23 -19.82 11.17
C TYR A 410 27.08 -19.61 9.92
N HIS A 411 27.34 -20.68 9.17
CA HIS A 411 28.04 -20.62 7.90
C HIS A 411 27.01 -20.70 6.76
N LEU A 412 26.99 -19.66 5.92
CA LEU A 412 26.06 -19.54 4.78
C LEU A 412 26.82 -19.53 3.45
N SER A 413 26.24 -20.10 2.41
CA SER A 413 26.67 -19.95 1.02
C SER A 413 25.45 -19.62 0.15
N VAL A 414 25.57 -18.62 -0.72
CA VAL A 414 24.45 -18.12 -1.54
C VAL A 414 24.41 -18.88 -2.86
N CYS A 415 23.23 -19.44 -3.17
CA CYS A 415 22.92 -20.18 -4.39
C CYS A 415 23.94 -21.28 -4.78
N GLY A 416 24.57 -21.89 -3.78
CA GLY A 416 25.58 -22.92 -3.95
C GLY A 416 26.00 -23.53 -2.62
N GLY A 417 26.80 -24.59 -2.67
CA GLY A 417 27.30 -25.25 -1.47
C GLY A 417 28.35 -24.43 -0.71
N LEU A 418 28.47 -24.72 0.58
CA LEU A 418 29.59 -24.29 1.41
C LEU A 418 30.90 -24.84 0.82
N GLN A 419 31.92 -23.99 0.78
CA GLN A 419 33.24 -24.28 0.23
C GLN A 419 34.16 -24.95 1.26
N ARG A 420 33.99 -24.63 2.54
CA ARG A 420 34.72 -25.26 3.64
C ARG A 420 33.97 -26.48 4.17
N ASP A 421 34.74 -27.48 4.60
CA ASP A 421 34.28 -28.71 5.25
C ASP A 421 33.77 -28.49 6.69
N VAL A 422 32.87 -27.53 6.89
CA VAL A 422 32.40 -27.14 8.22
C VAL A 422 31.34 -28.11 8.74
N CYS A 423 30.70 -28.91 7.86
CA CYS A 423 29.57 -29.80 8.20
C CYS A 423 29.55 -31.12 7.41
N SER A 424 30.72 -31.71 7.16
CA SER A 424 30.94 -32.81 6.19
C SER A 424 30.60 -34.23 6.68
N SER A 425 29.77 -34.41 7.71
CA SER A 425 29.72 -35.67 8.47
C SER A 425 28.48 -36.56 8.29
N LYS A 426 27.68 -36.39 7.24
CA LYS A 426 26.59 -37.33 6.90
C LYS A 426 26.56 -37.59 5.41
N ASP A 427 26.16 -38.79 5.02
CA ASP A 427 25.93 -39.18 3.63
C ASP A 427 24.77 -38.31 3.08
N THR A 428 25.07 -37.13 2.53
CA THR A 428 24.07 -36.13 2.10
C THR A 428 23.38 -36.51 0.79
N GLY A 429 23.54 -37.75 0.31
CA GLY A 429 22.96 -38.22 -0.95
C GLY A 429 23.39 -37.42 -2.18
N GLY A 430 24.57 -36.79 -2.14
CA GLY A 430 25.10 -35.95 -3.22
C GLY A 430 24.59 -34.50 -3.25
N ARG A 431 23.77 -34.08 -2.28
CA ARG A 431 23.31 -32.68 -2.14
C ARG A 431 24.33 -31.85 -1.37
N SER A 432 24.64 -30.66 -1.87
CA SER A 432 25.56 -29.72 -1.21
C SER A 432 24.84 -28.99 -0.07
N VAL A 433 25.50 -28.83 1.07
CA VAL A 433 24.99 -28.04 2.21
C VAL A 433 25.24 -26.55 1.96
N SER A 434 24.23 -25.70 2.13
CA SER A 434 24.39 -24.23 1.98
C SER A 434 24.34 -23.48 3.30
N SER A 435 23.73 -24.06 4.33
CA SER A 435 23.63 -23.43 5.64
C SER A 435 23.99 -24.42 6.74
N CYS A 436 24.80 -23.98 7.69
CA CYS A 436 25.16 -24.81 8.83
C CYS A 436 25.40 -24.01 10.10
N GLN A 437 24.87 -24.51 11.22
CA GLN A 437 25.06 -23.96 12.56
C GLN A 437 26.17 -24.72 13.28
N VAL A 438 27.12 -23.98 13.88
CA VAL A 438 28.27 -24.54 14.60
C VAL A 438 28.32 -24.00 16.04
N ASP A 439 28.56 -24.90 16.99
CA ASP A 439 28.81 -24.66 18.41
C ASP A 439 30.04 -25.46 18.85
N GLY A 440 31.22 -24.83 18.84
CA GLY A 440 32.49 -25.51 19.10
C GLY A 440 32.75 -26.67 18.12
N ASN A 441 32.71 -27.90 18.62
CA ASN A 441 32.89 -29.14 17.83
C ASN A 441 31.57 -29.77 17.35
N SER A 442 30.41 -29.20 17.72
CA SER A 442 29.10 -29.68 17.31
C SER A 442 28.57 -28.86 16.15
N HIS A 443 28.07 -29.52 15.11
CA HIS A 443 27.45 -28.88 13.95
C HIS A 443 26.07 -29.47 13.63
N LYS A 444 25.22 -28.65 13.01
CA LYS A 444 23.88 -29.02 12.53
C LYS A 444 23.64 -28.44 11.15
N ILE A 445 23.28 -29.31 10.21
CA ILE A 445 22.90 -28.89 8.85
C ILE A 445 21.60 -28.09 8.97
N ALA A 446 21.61 -26.86 8.45
CA ALA A 446 20.52 -25.91 8.57
C ALA A 446 19.84 -25.60 7.22
N GLY A 447 20.23 -26.31 6.16
CA GLY A 447 19.57 -26.26 4.86
C GLY A 447 20.46 -26.72 3.71
N MET A 448 19.84 -27.33 2.70
CA MET A 448 20.48 -27.82 1.49
C MET A 448 20.50 -26.75 0.39
N ALA A 449 21.49 -26.84 -0.50
CA ALA A 449 21.68 -25.91 -1.59
C ALA A 449 20.56 -26.01 -2.63
N ASN A 450 20.00 -24.86 -2.97
CA ASN A 450 19.24 -24.64 -4.19
C ASN A 450 19.64 -23.30 -4.82
N GLN A 451 19.10 -23.02 -6.00
CA GLN A 451 19.32 -21.77 -6.72
C GLN A 451 18.01 -21.07 -7.04
N VAL A 452 16.96 -21.39 -6.28
CA VAL A 452 15.61 -20.87 -6.48
C VAL A 452 15.51 -19.57 -5.68
N LEU A 453 15.50 -18.44 -6.40
CA LEU A 453 15.36 -17.13 -5.80
C LEU A 453 13.91 -16.68 -5.93
N SER A 454 13.27 -16.38 -4.81
CA SER A 454 11.91 -15.85 -4.81
C SER A 454 11.96 -14.33 -4.70
N TYR A 455 11.13 -13.63 -5.47
CA TYR A 455 10.91 -12.20 -5.34
C TYR A 455 9.46 -11.97 -4.90
N VAL A 456 9.30 -11.31 -3.76
CA VAL A 456 8.00 -11.02 -3.15
C VAL A 456 8.01 -9.56 -2.71
N GLY A 457 7.23 -8.74 -3.41
CA GLY A 457 7.18 -7.29 -3.13
C GLY A 457 8.48 -6.66 -3.60
N ASP A 458 9.34 -6.29 -2.66
CA ASP A 458 10.69 -5.79 -2.92
C ASP A 458 11.77 -6.59 -2.17
N GLN A 459 11.42 -7.79 -1.75
CA GLN A 459 12.33 -8.65 -1.01
C GLN A 459 12.71 -9.87 -1.83
N LEU A 460 14.01 -10.04 -2.01
CA LEU A 460 14.58 -11.27 -2.54
C LEU A 460 14.75 -12.25 -1.39
N ILE A 461 14.17 -13.43 -1.55
CA ILE A 461 14.12 -14.46 -0.52
C ILE A 461 14.77 -15.72 -1.08
N LEU A 462 15.77 -16.22 -0.35
CA LEU A 462 16.41 -17.50 -0.63
C LEU A 462 16.19 -18.44 0.56
N ASN A 463 15.45 -19.51 0.30
CA ASN A 463 15.04 -20.48 1.31
C ASN A 463 15.81 -21.78 1.12
N TYR A 464 16.48 -22.24 2.16
CA TYR A 464 17.12 -23.54 2.23
C TYR A 464 16.39 -24.45 3.19
N THR A 465 15.88 -25.56 2.67
CA THR A 465 15.11 -26.57 3.41
C THR A 465 15.93 -27.85 3.57
N ASP A 466 15.34 -28.89 4.16
CA ASP A 466 15.92 -30.24 4.27
C ASP A 466 17.20 -30.34 5.12
N GLY A 467 17.29 -29.56 6.20
CA GLY A 467 18.34 -29.69 7.20
C GLY A 467 18.14 -30.84 8.21
N ASP A 468 18.98 -30.88 9.24
CA ASP A 468 18.90 -31.86 10.31
C ASP A 468 17.61 -31.71 11.13
N THR A 469 17.04 -32.83 11.57
CA THR A 469 15.83 -32.86 12.41
C THR A 469 16.00 -32.06 13.70
N CYS A 470 14.97 -31.28 14.04
CA CYS A 470 14.84 -30.43 15.21
C CYS A 470 13.54 -30.74 15.95
N HIS A 471 13.56 -30.77 17.28
CA HIS A 471 12.40 -31.10 18.13
C HIS A 471 11.57 -32.32 17.68
N LYS A 472 12.22 -33.31 17.04
CA LYS A 472 11.68 -34.59 16.51
C LYS A 472 10.78 -34.51 15.26
N ILE A 473 10.07 -33.40 15.02
CA ILE A 473 9.13 -33.27 13.87
C ILE A 473 9.56 -32.25 12.81
N TYR A 474 10.35 -31.25 13.18
CA TYR A 474 10.76 -30.19 12.26
C TYR A 474 12.11 -30.53 11.61
N THR A 475 12.36 -29.96 10.44
CA THR A 475 13.69 -29.96 9.82
C THR A 475 14.25 -28.56 9.90
N ARG A 476 15.52 -28.43 10.25
CA ARG A 476 16.17 -27.11 10.27
C ARG A 476 16.12 -26.52 8.87
N SER A 477 15.73 -25.26 8.78
CA SER A 477 15.70 -24.52 7.54
C SER A 477 16.34 -23.14 7.73
N THR A 478 16.72 -22.50 6.63
CA THR A 478 17.35 -21.18 6.63
C THR A 478 16.66 -20.29 5.61
N GLU A 479 16.27 -19.10 6.04
CA GLU A 479 15.72 -18.07 5.17
C GLU A 479 16.64 -16.86 5.16
N ILE A 480 17.02 -16.43 3.96
CA ILE A 480 17.89 -15.27 3.74
C ILE A 480 17.09 -14.22 2.99
N PHE A 481 16.93 -13.06 3.63
CA PHE A 481 16.21 -11.91 3.10
C PHE A 481 17.22 -10.88 2.59
N PHE A 482 17.33 -10.71 1.27
CA PHE A 482 18.17 -9.64 0.72
C PHE A 482 17.35 -8.36 0.58
N SER A 483 17.86 -7.28 1.17
CA SER A 483 17.25 -5.96 1.15
C SER A 483 18.17 -4.95 0.46
N CYS A 484 17.60 -3.99 -0.26
CA CYS A 484 18.39 -2.96 -0.93
C CYS A 484 19.18 -2.11 0.07
N HIS A 485 20.50 -2.02 -0.12
CA HIS A 485 21.34 -1.02 0.52
C HIS A 485 22.41 -0.53 -0.47
N PRO A 486 22.24 0.66 -1.09
CA PRO A 486 23.08 1.12 -2.20
C PRO A 486 24.59 1.15 -1.90
N ASP A 487 24.97 1.50 -0.68
CA ASP A 487 26.38 1.63 -0.28
C ASP A 487 27.06 0.33 0.15
N ARG A 488 26.33 -0.79 0.21
CA ARG A 488 26.84 -2.09 0.69
C ARG A 488 26.98 -3.08 -0.46
N HIS A 489 28.14 -3.09 -1.12
CA HIS A 489 28.43 -4.03 -2.21
C HIS A 489 29.61 -4.95 -1.84
N PRO A 490 29.40 -6.26 -1.59
CA PRO A 490 28.15 -7.03 -1.62
C PRO A 490 27.32 -6.98 -0.33
N GLY A 491 27.77 -6.28 0.72
CA GLY A 491 27.13 -6.31 2.04
C GLY A 491 27.45 -7.59 2.83
N THR A 492 26.89 -7.72 4.03
CA THR A 492 27.10 -8.85 4.95
C THR A 492 25.80 -9.31 5.59
N PRO A 493 25.61 -10.62 5.81
CA PRO A 493 24.41 -11.15 6.47
C PRO A 493 24.44 -10.91 7.99
N GLU A 494 23.25 -10.65 8.54
CA GLU A 494 23.00 -10.39 9.95
C GLU A 494 21.93 -11.37 10.45
N PHE A 495 22.19 -12.04 11.59
CA PHE A 495 21.24 -12.97 12.19
C PHE A 495 20.07 -12.21 12.83
N ILE A 496 18.84 -12.58 12.46
CA ILE A 496 17.62 -11.96 13.02
C ILE A 496 17.15 -12.77 14.23
N LYS A 497 16.69 -14.00 13.98
CA LYS A 497 16.10 -14.89 14.99
C LYS A 497 15.98 -16.33 14.47
N GLU A 498 15.81 -17.25 15.41
CA GLU A 498 15.36 -18.62 15.17
C GLU A 498 13.88 -18.72 15.55
N THR A 499 13.07 -19.30 14.67
CA THR A 499 11.64 -19.53 14.92
C THR A 499 11.42 -20.84 15.72
N PRO A 500 10.23 -21.05 16.33
CA PRO A 500 9.95 -22.27 17.10
C PRO A 500 10.06 -23.58 16.29
N ASP A 501 9.90 -23.51 14.97
CA ASP A 501 10.07 -24.60 14.00
C ASP A 501 11.53 -24.80 13.53
N CYS A 502 12.50 -24.14 14.18
CA CYS A 502 13.93 -24.19 13.87
C CYS A 502 14.31 -23.65 12.49
N THR A 503 13.62 -22.59 12.05
CA THR A 503 13.97 -21.81 10.87
C THR A 503 14.86 -20.64 11.27
N TYR A 504 16.06 -20.57 10.70
CA TYR A 504 17.03 -19.51 10.95
C TYR A 504 16.84 -18.37 9.95
N MET A 505 16.52 -17.17 10.44
CA MET A 505 16.26 -16.01 9.59
C MET A 505 17.46 -15.05 9.56
N PHE A 506 17.88 -14.64 8.37
CA PHE A 506 18.99 -13.71 8.16
C PHE A 506 18.56 -12.50 7.31
N SER A 507 18.95 -11.31 7.72
CA SER A 507 18.83 -10.09 6.91
C SER A 507 20.15 -9.86 6.17
N TRP A 508 20.10 -9.51 4.89
CA TRP A 508 21.29 -9.23 4.09
C TRP A 508 21.12 -7.93 3.30
N PRO A 509 21.43 -6.78 3.90
CA PRO A 509 21.43 -5.50 3.21
C PRO A 509 22.54 -5.46 2.14
N THR A 510 22.17 -5.35 0.86
CA THR A 510 23.10 -5.42 -0.28
C THR A 510 22.67 -4.52 -1.43
N ALA A 511 23.64 -3.95 -2.14
CA ALA A 511 23.42 -3.19 -3.36
C ALA A 511 22.88 -4.06 -4.52
N LEU A 512 23.05 -5.39 -4.44
CA LEU A 512 22.56 -6.33 -5.46
C LEU A 512 21.03 -6.54 -5.42
N ALA A 513 20.39 -6.21 -4.29
CA ALA A 513 18.95 -6.26 -4.10
C ALA A 513 18.26 -4.92 -4.42
N CYS A 514 19.03 -3.91 -4.85
CA CYS A 514 18.48 -2.63 -5.25
C CYS A 514 17.93 -2.69 -6.67
N VAL A 515 16.64 -2.39 -6.81
CA VAL A 515 16.09 -1.99 -8.10
C VAL A 515 16.65 -0.60 -8.41
N PRO A 516 17.40 -0.43 -9.49
CA PRO A 516 18.09 0.83 -9.80
C PRO A 516 17.19 1.89 -10.44
N VAL A 517 15.87 1.67 -10.39
CA VAL A 517 14.86 2.54 -10.98
C VAL A 517 14.53 3.63 -9.99
N LYS A 518 15.07 4.82 -10.21
CA LYS A 518 14.64 6.03 -9.51
C LYS A 518 13.57 6.70 -10.37
N THR A 519 12.42 7.05 -9.78
CA THR A 519 11.34 7.79 -10.44
C THR A 519 11.15 9.16 -9.77
N THR A 520 10.72 10.15 -10.54
CA THR A 520 10.38 11.49 -10.05
C THR A 520 9.02 11.93 -10.60
N SER A 521 8.47 13.03 -10.09
CA SER A 521 7.24 13.61 -10.64
C SER A 521 7.42 13.91 -12.12
N CYS A 522 6.46 13.48 -12.94
CA CYS A 522 6.48 13.73 -14.39
C CYS A 522 5.48 14.78 -14.86
N SER A 523 4.79 15.40 -13.90
CA SER A 523 3.93 16.55 -14.09
C SER A 523 4.64 17.86 -13.75
N TYR A 524 4.19 18.94 -14.39
CA TYR A 524 4.58 20.31 -14.07
C TYR A 524 3.34 21.23 -14.13
N ASN A 525 3.23 22.16 -13.20
CA ASN A 525 2.21 23.21 -13.22
C ASN A 525 2.93 24.57 -13.24
N ASP A 526 2.53 25.46 -14.15
CA ASP A 526 3.15 26.78 -14.33
C ASP A 526 2.66 27.85 -13.33
N GLY A 527 1.74 27.49 -12.44
CA GLY A 527 1.08 28.39 -11.47
C GLY A 527 0.04 29.32 -12.10
N GLN A 528 -0.08 29.32 -13.43
CA GLN A 528 -1.02 30.12 -14.22
C GLN A 528 -2.21 29.30 -14.74
N GLY A 529 -2.39 28.09 -14.21
CA GLY A 529 -3.49 27.19 -14.57
C GLY A 529 -3.19 26.29 -15.78
N HIS A 530 -1.94 26.21 -16.24
CA HIS A 530 -1.53 25.17 -17.20
C HIS A 530 -0.74 24.07 -16.51
N SER A 531 -1.31 22.86 -16.56
CA SER A 531 -0.62 21.64 -16.17
C SER A 531 -0.08 20.92 -17.41
N TYR A 532 1.06 20.27 -17.26
CA TYR A 532 1.72 19.48 -18.29
C TYR A 532 2.04 18.11 -17.70
N ASP A 533 1.88 17.04 -18.48
CA ASP A 533 2.17 15.68 -18.02
C ASP A 533 2.99 14.90 -19.05
N LEU A 534 4.22 14.57 -18.68
CA LEU A 534 5.15 13.79 -19.48
C LEU A 534 5.12 12.30 -19.11
N SER A 535 4.22 11.86 -18.21
CA SER A 535 4.10 10.47 -17.74
C SER A 535 3.98 9.45 -18.88
N THR A 536 3.26 9.81 -19.95
CA THR A 536 3.11 8.99 -21.16
C THR A 536 4.42 8.65 -21.87
N LEU A 537 5.51 9.39 -21.58
CA LEU A 537 6.84 9.14 -22.11
C LEU A 537 7.71 8.30 -21.14
N ALA A 538 7.26 8.03 -19.92
CA ALA A 538 7.99 7.32 -18.86
C ALA A 538 7.85 5.78 -18.99
N MET A 539 8.32 5.24 -20.11
CA MET A 539 8.16 3.82 -20.48
C MET A 539 8.82 2.84 -19.50
N ASP A 540 8.12 1.75 -19.17
CA ASP A 540 8.52 0.68 -18.24
C ASP A 540 9.11 -0.56 -18.89
N SER A 541 8.69 -0.83 -20.11
CA SER A 541 9.07 -1.99 -20.90
C SER A 541 10.26 -1.73 -21.84
N ARG A 542 10.52 -0.47 -22.18
CA ARG A 542 11.58 -0.10 -23.15
C ARG A 542 12.12 1.32 -22.94
N ASN A 543 13.27 1.61 -23.55
CA ASN A 543 13.85 2.96 -23.60
C ASN A 543 13.58 3.63 -24.94
N TRP A 544 13.58 4.97 -24.95
CA TRP A 544 13.55 5.75 -26.18
C TRP A 544 14.92 5.81 -26.81
N GLU A 545 14.99 5.47 -28.10
CA GLU A 545 16.19 5.68 -28.90
C GLU A 545 16.07 7.03 -29.62
N VAL A 546 17.05 7.91 -29.39
CA VAL A 546 17.17 9.22 -30.04
C VAL A 546 17.35 9.02 -31.54
N GLU A 547 16.75 9.90 -32.34
CA GLU A 547 16.91 9.84 -33.79
C GLU A 547 18.40 9.85 -34.20
N PRO A 548 18.82 8.94 -35.10
CA PRO A 548 20.21 8.83 -35.49
C PRO A 548 20.70 10.11 -36.17
N SER A 549 21.87 10.59 -35.76
CA SER A 549 22.50 11.75 -36.39
C SER A 549 22.92 11.41 -37.82
N THR A 550 22.74 12.37 -38.73
CA THR A 550 23.22 12.26 -40.12
C THR A 550 24.75 12.36 -40.22
N VAL A 551 25.43 12.81 -39.16
CA VAL A 551 26.88 13.06 -39.13
C VAL A 551 27.66 11.95 -38.44
N ASP A 552 27.11 11.33 -37.39
CA ASP A 552 27.76 10.27 -36.63
C ASP A 552 26.78 9.13 -36.35
N THR A 553 26.77 8.13 -37.23
CA THR A 553 25.92 6.94 -37.12
C THR A 553 26.49 5.89 -36.15
N THR A 554 27.67 6.13 -35.57
CA THR A 554 28.33 5.17 -34.67
C THR A 554 27.87 5.30 -33.21
N LYS A 555 27.25 6.42 -32.87
CA LYS A 555 26.71 6.72 -31.54
C LYS A 555 25.19 6.49 -31.52
N ARG A 556 24.72 5.72 -30.54
CA ARG A 556 23.29 5.56 -30.26
C ARG A 556 22.99 6.05 -28.85
N PHE A 557 21.93 6.84 -28.69
CA PHE A 557 21.56 7.42 -27.41
C PHE A 557 20.24 6.82 -26.96
N TYR A 558 20.20 6.41 -25.69
CA TYR A 558 19.03 5.84 -25.03
C TYR A 558 18.61 6.79 -23.90
N ILE A 559 17.32 7.12 -23.85
CA ILE A 559 16.75 8.04 -22.87
C ILE A 559 15.47 7.43 -22.31
N ASN A 560 15.23 7.66 -21.03
CA ASN A 560 13.89 7.53 -20.43
C ASN A 560 13.50 8.86 -19.77
N VAL A 561 12.20 9.06 -19.52
CA VAL A 561 11.64 10.34 -19.03
C VAL A 561 11.15 10.17 -17.60
N CYS A 562 11.62 11.02 -16.68
CA CYS A 562 11.27 11.00 -15.26
C CYS A 562 11.64 9.70 -14.51
N ARG A 563 12.43 8.83 -15.12
CA ARG A 563 12.85 7.54 -14.57
C ARG A 563 14.20 7.07 -15.10
N SER A 564 14.86 6.14 -14.40
CA SER A 564 16.04 5.42 -14.92
C SER A 564 15.72 4.57 -16.16
N LEU A 565 16.74 4.25 -16.95
CA LEU A 565 16.65 3.39 -18.13
C LEU A 565 16.23 1.95 -17.75
N VAL A 566 15.32 1.39 -18.54
CA VAL A 566 14.93 -0.02 -18.49
C VAL A 566 16.11 -0.87 -18.94
N GLN A 567 16.43 -1.94 -18.20
CA GLN A 567 17.50 -2.86 -18.61
C GLN A 567 16.99 -3.73 -19.78
N GLN A 568 17.76 -3.83 -20.86
CA GLN A 568 17.37 -4.59 -22.06
C GLN A 568 18.15 -5.90 -22.18
N GLU A 569 17.55 -6.90 -22.81
CA GLU A 569 18.17 -8.21 -23.03
C GLU A 569 19.36 -8.12 -24.01
N GLY A 570 20.42 -8.89 -23.76
CA GLY A 570 21.66 -8.93 -24.57
C GLY A 570 22.87 -8.26 -23.91
N LEU A 571 23.83 -7.76 -24.73
CA LEU A 571 25.04 -7.04 -24.29
C LEU A 571 24.71 -5.59 -23.87
N TRP A 572 23.77 -5.41 -22.94
CA TRP A 572 23.43 -4.13 -22.34
C TRP A 572 24.36 -3.86 -21.14
N LYS A 573 25.04 -2.71 -21.11
CA LYS A 573 26.01 -2.36 -20.06
C LYS A 573 25.86 -0.93 -19.54
N CYS A 574 24.74 -0.27 -19.79
CA CYS A 574 24.50 1.04 -19.18
C CYS A 574 24.32 0.86 -17.67
N PRO A 575 24.95 1.72 -16.83
CA PRO A 575 24.68 1.75 -15.41
C PRO A 575 23.19 1.89 -15.16
N SER A 576 22.68 1.17 -14.18
CA SER A 576 21.27 1.01 -14.03
C SER A 576 20.58 2.21 -13.37
N SER A 577 21.35 3.05 -12.66
CA SER A 577 20.93 4.37 -12.20
C SER A 577 20.85 5.43 -13.30
N ALA A 578 21.34 5.14 -14.52
CA ALA A 578 21.35 6.11 -15.60
C ALA A 578 19.95 6.31 -16.17
N ALA A 579 19.53 7.56 -16.34
CA ALA A 579 18.31 7.95 -17.06
C ALA A 579 18.58 8.24 -18.56
N SER A 580 19.84 8.49 -18.89
CA SER A 580 20.33 8.73 -20.25
C SER A 580 21.69 8.05 -20.42
N CYS A 581 21.91 7.40 -21.57
CA CYS A 581 23.12 6.64 -21.83
C CYS A 581 23.47 6.69 -23.33
N VAL A 582 24.76 6.74 -23.63
CA VAL A 582 25.26 6.63 -25.01
C VAL A 582 26.01 5.32 -25.21
N LYS A 583 25.74 4.68 -26.34
CA LYS A 583 26.48 3.53 -26.86
C LYS A 583 27.41 4.00 -27.98
N VAL A 584 28.71 3.75 -27.81
CA VAL A 584 29.76 4.03 -28.80
C VAL A 584 30.48 2.71 -29.10
N GLY A 585 30.18 2.08 -30.24
CA GLY A 585 30.57 0.69 -30.50
C GLY A 585 29.97 -0.26 -29.45
N ASP A 586 30.82 -0.99 -28.72
CA ASP A 586 30.42 -1.90 -27.64
C ASP A 586 30.50 -1.29 -26.22
N LYS A 587 30.90 -0.02 -26.10
CA LYS A 587 31.01 0.68 -24.82
C LYS A 587 29.77 1.52 -24.56
N TYR A 588 29.31 1.50 -23.31
CA TYR A 588 28.20 2.30 -22.81
C TYR A 588 28.72 3.33 -21.80
N VAL A 589 28.20 4.55 -21.87
CA VAL A 589 28.59 5.65 -21.00
C VAL A 589 27.34 6.32 -20.46
N SER A 590 27.22 6.40 -19.13
CA SER A 590 26.11 7.10 -18.48
C SER A 590 26.22 8.61 -18.69
N LEU A 591 25.11 9.22 -19.11
CA LEU A 591 24.98 10.66 -19.37
C LEU A 591 24.17 11.40 -18.30
N GLY A 592 23.82 10.74 -17.20
CA GLY A 592 23.11 11.34 -16.08
C GLY A 592 22.06 10.41 -15.47
N GLN A 593 21.66 10.75 -14.25
CA GLN A 593 20.68 10.05 -13.41
C GLN A 593 19.50 10.99 -13.14
N VAL A 594 18.37 10.43 -12.71
CA VAL A 594 17.19 11.21 -12.32
C VAL A 594 17.44 11.92 -10.99
N GLU A 595 17.21 13.24 -10.95
CA GLU A 595 17.33 14.04 -9.73
C GLU A 595 15.97 14.64 -9.35
N SER A 596 15.40 15.45 -10.25
CA SER A 596 14.13 16.15 -10.07
C SER A 596 13.25 16.07 -11.33
N GLY A 597 11.97 16.42 -11.16
CA GLY A 597 10.98 16.47 -12.23
C GLY A 597 11.19 17.59 -13.25
N PRO A 598 10.28 17.71 -14.24
CA PRO A 598 10.38 18.75 -15.26
C PRO A 598 10.25 20.16 -14.67
N THR A 599 10.97 21.11 -15.28
CA THR A 599 10.98 22.53 -14.92
C THR A 599 10.64 23.37 -16.14
N TRP A 600 10.25 24.63 -15.95
CA TRP A 600 10.00 25.56 -17.06
C TRP A 600 11.26 26.39 -17.37
N ASP A 601 11.74 26.33 -18.61
CA ASP A 601 12.89 27.12 -19.09
C ASP A 601 12.46 27.94 -20.32
N GLY A 602 12.10 29.21 -20.09
CA GLY A 602 11.62 30.12 -21.12
C GLY A 602 10.24 29.76 -21.66
N ASN A 603 10.19 28.95 -22.72
CA ASN A 603 8.97 28.54 -23.44
C ASN A 603 8.87 27.02 -23.64
N VAL A 604 9.73 26.24 -22.98
CA VAL A 604 9.80 24.78 -23.12
C VAL A 604 9.92 24.12 -21.75
N LEU A 605 9.36 22.92 -21.63
CA LEU A 605 9.62 22.07 -20.47
C LEU A 605 11.06 21.54 -20.58
N LYS A 606 11.80 21.65 -19.49
CA LYS A 606 13.19 21.21 -19.38
C LYS A 606 13.30 20.14 -18.31
N LEU A 607 13.84 19.00 -18.70
CA LEU A 607 14.24 17.94 -17.79
C LEU A 607 15.76 17.80 -17.80
N GLN A 608 16.38 17.76 -16.63
CA GLN A 608 17.84 17.73 -16.50
C GLN A 608 18.28 16.51 -15.69
N TYR A 609 19.24 15.77 -16.25
CA TYR A 609 19.88 14.64 -15.62
C TYR A 609 21.34 14.95 -15.32
N THR A 610 21.75 14.69 -14.09
CA THR A 610 23.08 15.04 -13.55
C THR A 610 23.81 13.78 -13.07
N SER A 611 25.04 13.89 -12.57
CA SER A 611 25.74 12.76 -11.95
C SER A 611 25.98 11.54 -12.87
N GLY A 612 26.24 11.79 -14.16
CA GLY A 612 26.70 10.78 -15.11
C GLY A 612 28.18 10.40 -14.91
N GLN A 613 28.74 9.63 -15.84
CA GLN A 613 30.14 9.22 -15.78
C GLN A 613 31.09 10.40 -16.01
N ALA A 614 32.28 10.39 -15.38
CA ALA A 614 33.28 11.47 -15.43
C ALA A 614 33.61 11.93 -16.87
N CYS A 615 33.56 13.24 -17.09
CA CYS A 615 33.86 13.89 -18.36
C CYS A 615 35.35 13.73 -18.75
N PRO A 616 35.72 14.00 -20.02
CA PRO A 616 37.12 13.88 -20.47
C PRO A 616 38.11 14.74 -19.67
N ASP A 617 37.63 15.81 -19.04
CA ASP A 617 38.41 16.70 -18.17
C ASP A 617 38.66 16.14 -16.76
N GLY A 618 37.99 15.03 -16.37
CA GLY A 618 38.10 14.39 -15.07
C GLY A 618 37.56 15.19 -13.88
N ARG A 619 36.94 16.36 -14.13
CA ARG A 619 36.47 17.28 -13.07
C ARG A 619 34.95 17.34 -12.96
N ARG A 620 34.25 17.23 -14.10
CA ARG A 620 32.78 17.27 -14.16
C ARG A 620 32.24 15.88 -14.42
N ASN A 621 30.98 15.67 -14.05
CA ASN A 621 30.21 14.49 -14.42
C ASN A 621 29.33 14.81 -15.63
N ARG A 622 29.13 13.83 -16.51
CA ARG A 622 28.26 14.00 -17.67
C ARG A 622 26.83 14.34 -17.26
N SER A 623 26.19 15.17 -18.07
CA SER A 623 24.80 15.58 -17.87
C SER A 623 24.03 15.60 -19.19
N SER A 624 22.71 15.41 -19.08
CA SER A 624 21.78 15.46 -20.19
C SER A 624 20.68 16.49 -19.91
N ILE A 625 20.31 17.26 -20.92
CA ILE A 625 19.21 18.22 -20.86
C ILE A 625 18.24 17.87 -21.97
N ILE A 626 16.99 17.61 -21.63
CA ILE A 626 15.93 17.31 -22.59
C ILE A 626 14.95 18.48 -22.59
N ARG A 627 14.80 19.12 -23.75
CA ARG A 627 13.86 20.22 -23.97
C ARG A 627 12.64 19.68 -24.71
N PHE A 628 11.49 19.70 -24.05
CA PHE A 628 10.23 19.30 -24.65
C PHE A 628 9.47 20.53 -25.13
N LYS A 629 9.06 20.51 -26.40
CA LYS A 629 8.28 21.57 -27.01
C LYS A 629 6.98 20.98 -27.56
N CYS A 630 5.86 21.62 -27.22
CA CYS A 630 4.54 21.22 -27.67
C CYS A 630 4.47 21.21 -29.21
N ASP A 631 4.09 20.06 -29.74
CA ASP A 631 3.73 19.85 -31.14
C ASP A 631 2.58 18.83 -31.18
N LYS A 632 1.36 19.30 -31.44
CA LYS A 632 0.12 18.49 -31.33
C LYS A 632 0.05 17.34 -32.34
N ASP A 633 0.71 17.50 -33.48
CA ASP A 633 0.66 16.53 -34.57
C ASP A 633 1.68 15.39 -34.38
N ARG A 634 2.51 15.47 -33.34
CA ARG A 634 3.62 14.53 -33.06
C ARG A 634 3.32 13.67 -31.84
N VAL A 635 2.41 12.72 -32.01
CA VAL A 635 1.97 11.78 -30.95
C VAL A 635 3.01 10.68 -30.67
N ASP A 636 3.61 10.09 -31.71
CA ASP A 636 4.68 9.06 -31.59
C ASP A 636 5.98 9.60 -32.20
N SER A 637 6.61 10.54 -31.49
CA SER A 637 7.84 11.19 -31.91
C SER A 637 9.03 10.80 -31.06
N ARG A 638 10.23 10.93 -31.62
CA ARG A 638 11.50 10.62 -30.95
C ARG A 638 12.30 11.88 -30.64
N PRO A 639 13.13 11.88 -29.59
CA PRO A 639 14.01 13.00 -29.30
C PRO A 639 15.13 13.11 -30.35
N THR A 640 15.61 14.32 -30.57
CA THR A 640 16.72 14.64 -31.48
C THR A 640 17.88 15.25 -30.70
N LEU A 641 19.12 14.88 -31.01
CA LEU A 641 20.30 15.49 -30.40
C LEU A 641 20.57 16.85 -31.05
N ILE A 642 20.59 17.94 -30.27
CA ILE A 642 20.86 19.29 -30.78
C ILE A 642 22.29 19.75 -30.48
N SER A 643 22.89 19.30 -29.39
CA SER A 643 24.29 19.64 -29.06
C SER A 643 24.94 18.62 -28.12
N ALA A 644 26.21 18.32 -28.35
CA ALA A 644 27.07 17.60 -27.43
C ALA A 644 28.31 18.48 -27.14
N LEU A 645 28.26 19.26 -26.06
CA LEU A 645 29.32 20.19 -25.70
C LEU A 645 30.41 19.44 -24.93
N GLU A 646 31.63 19.45 -25.46
CA GLU A 646 32.84 18.85 -24.86
C GLU A 646 32.69 17.36 -24.47
N ASP A 647 31.83 16.61 -25.17
CA ASP A 647 31.43 15.24 -24.83
C ASP A 647 30.97 15.05 -23.36
N CYS A 648 30.53 16.16 -22.73
CA CYS A 648 30.21 16.25 -21.30
C CYS A 648 28.74 16.66 -21.06
N VAL A 649 28.23 17.62 -21.83
CA VAL A 649 26.85 18.12 -21.71
C VAL A 649 26.08 17.84 -23.00
N TYR A 650 25.05 17.02 -22.91
CA TYR A 650 24.23 16.60 -24.04
C TYR A 650 22.88 17.27 -23.98
N THR A 651 22.45 17.91 -25.06
CA THR A 651 21.13 18.56 -25.13
C THR A 651 20.30 17.93 -26.23
N PHE A 652 19.09 17.53 -25.88
CA PHE A 652 18.10 16.93 -26.75
C PHE A 652 16.89 17.85 -26.90
N LEU A 653 16.28 17.85 -28.08
CA LEU A 653 15.00 18.49 -28.36
C LEU A 653 13.97 17.42 -28.70
N TRP A 654 12.84 17.45 -28.03
CA TRP A 654 11.72 16.55 -28.26
C TRP A 654 10.47 17.35 -28.60
N LEU A 655 10.03 17.27 -29.85
CA LEU A 655 8.76 17.83 -30.30
C LEU A 655 7.67 16.78 -30.10
N THR A 656 6.78 16.95 -29.14
CA THR A 656 5.80 15.92 -28.75
C THR A 656 4.47 16.53 -28.30
N ALA A 657 3.38 15.81 -28.54
CA ALA A 657 2.04 16.18 -28.06
C ALA A 657 1.95 16.15 -26.53
N ALA A 658 2.74 15.31 -25.85
CA ALA A 658 2.77 15.24 -24.38
C ALA A 658 3.29 16.52 -23.72
N ALA A 659 4.03 17.36 -24.45
CA ALA A 659 4.54 18.64 -23.96
C ALA A 659 3.52 19.78 -24.09
N CYS A 660 2.32 19.50 -24.60
CA CYS A 660 1.25 20.47 -24.71
C CYS A 660 0.50 20.62 -23.38
N PRO A 661 -0.01 21.82 -23.07
CA PRO A 661 -0.78 22.04 -21.85
C PRO A 661 -2.03 21.17 -21.86
N LEU A 662 -2.28 20.50 -20.74
CA LEU A 662 -3.48 19.72 -20.50
C LEU A 662 -4.66 20.68 -20.40
N ASN A 663 -5.65 20.48 -21.27
CA ASN A 663 -6.88 21.24 -21.27
C ASN A 663 -8.03 20.27 -21.03
N SER A 664 -8.99 20.68 -20.21
CA SER A 664 -10.31 20.07 -20.17
C SER A 664 -11.14 20.63 -21.32
N THR A 665 -11.83 19.75 -22.04
CA THR A 665 -12.82 20.14 -23.05
C THR A 665 -14.13 19.46 -22.71
N GLN A 666 -15.19 20.25 -22.64
CA GLN A 666 -16.55 19.74 -22.53
C GLN A 666 -17.20 19.82 -23.90
N HIS A 667 -17.90 18.75 -24.27
CA HIS A 667 -18.65 18.64 -25.50
C HIS A 667 -20.02 18.02 -25.19
N ASP A 668 -20.99 18.29 -26.05
CA ASP A 668 -22.35 17.74 -25.93
C ASP A 668 -22.48 16.39 -26.64
N ASN A 669 -23.60 15.69 -26.40
CA ASN A 669 -23.97 14.42 -27.06
C ASN A 669 -23.02 13.25 -26.80
N CYS A 670 -22.50 13.12 -25.57
CA CYS A 670 -21.72 11.94 -25.14
C CYS A 670 -20.42 11.71 -25.94
N ARG A 671 -19.94 12.78 -26.57
CA ARG A 671 -18.72 12.79 -27.36
C ARG A 671 -17.79 13.81 -26.75
N VAL A 672 -16.49 13.53 -26.73
CA VAL A 672 -15.48 14.49 -26.30
C VAL A 672 -14.22 14.31 -27.14
N THR A 673 -13.62 15.42 -27.57
CA THR A 673 -12.37 15.37 -28.35
C THR A 673 -11.21 15.73 -27.44
N ASN A 674 -10.17 14.91 -27.41
CA ASN A 674 -8.95 15.25 -26.70
C ASN A 674 -8.32 16.53 -27.33
N PRO A 675 -8.14 17.63 -26.57
CA PRO A 675 -7.63 18.89 -27.11
C PRO A 675 -6.14 18.87 -27.45
N ALA A 676 -5.40 17.90 -26.92
CA ALA A 676 -3.98 17.72 -27.16
C ALA A 676 -3.73 16.83 -28.40
N THR A 677 -4.49 15.74 -28.57
CA THR A 677 -4.27 14.77 -29.65
C THR A 677 -5.28 14.84 -30.79
N GLY A 678 -6.41 15.53 -30.60
CA GLY A 678 -7.52 15.56 -31.55
C GLY A 678 -8.35 14.25 -31.61
N HIS A 679 -8.06 13.26 -30.76
CA HIS A 679 -8.79 11.99 -30.74
C HIS A 679 -10.23 12.17 -30.22
N LEU A 680 -11.21 11.64 -30.94
CA LEU A 680 -12.62 11.68 -30.55
C LEU A 680 -12.99 10.44 -29.74
N PHE A 681 -13.38 10.65 -28.49
CA PHE A 681 -14.06 9.64 -27.68
C PHE A 681 -15.57 9.75 -27.91
N ASP A 682 -16.18 8.68 -28.42
CA ASP A 682 -17.63 8.56 -28.58
C ASP A 682 -18.16 7.46 -27.66
N LEU A 683 -18.82 7.84 -26.57
CA LEU A 683 -19.34 6.90 -25.58
C LEU A 683 -20.79 6.48 -25.86
N ASN A 684 -21.41 6.93 -26.96
CA ASN A 684 -22.80 6.56 -27.31
C ASN A 684 -22.95 5.04 -27.53
N ALA A 685 -21.86 4.34 -27.87
CA ALA A 685 -21.86 2.88 -27.98
C ALA A 685 -22.12 2.16 -26.63
N LEU A 686 -21.93 2.86 -25.49
CA LEU A 686 -22.23 2.35 -24.16
C LEU A 686 -23.68 2.61 -23.74
N THR A 687 -24.49 3.30 -24.54
CA THR A 687 -25.92 3.45 -24.24
C THR A 687 -26.63 2.13 -24.50
N LYS A 688 -27.20 1.53 -23.45
CA LYS A 688 -27.86 0.22 -23.52
C LYS A 688 -29.35 0.34 -23.17
N ASP A 689 -30.22 -0.30 -23.94
CA ASP A 689 -31.64 -0.38 -23.59
C ASP A 689 -31.83 -1.18 -22.29
N GLY A 690 -32.57 -0.61 -21.32
CA GLY A 690 -32.69 -1.15 -19.96
C GLY A 690 -31.51 -0.84 -19.00
N GLY A 691 -30.44 -0.23 -19.52
CA GLY A 691 -29.25 0.18 -18.75
C GLY A 691 -28.43 -0.97 -18.15
N TYR A 692 -27.44 -0.57 -17.34
CA TYR A 692 -26.58 -1.40 -16.51
C TYR A 692 -27.14 -1.53 -15.10
N THR A 693 -26.78 -2.63 -14.44
CA THR A 693 -27.12 -2.91 -13.06
C THR A 693 -25.86 -3.24 -12.29
N VAL A 694 -25.61 -2.53 -11.19
CA VAL A 694 -24.50 -2.79 -10.28
C VAL A 694 -25.10 -3.07 -8.91
N TYR A 695 -24.80 -4.23 -8.34
CA TYR A 695 -25.27 -4.57 -7.00
C TYR A 695 -24.32 -3.99 -5.95
N HIS A 696 -24.86 -3.52 -4.84
CA HIS A 696 -24.05 -3.14 -3.69
C HIS A 696 -23.40 -4.41 -3.14
N HIS A 697 -22.11 -4.32 -2.82
CA HIS A 697 -21.26 -5.43 -2.44
C HIS A 697 -21.66 -6.05 -1.08
N GLN A 698 -21.90 -5.21 -0.06
CA GLN A 698 -22.32 -5.68 1.28
C GLN A 698 -23.82 -5.94 1.45
N ASP A 699 -24.66 -5.17 0.76
CA ASP A 699 -26.12 -5.30 0.85
C ASP A 699 -26.65 -5.54 -0.55
N HIS A 700 -26.58 -6.79 -1.03
CA HIS A 700 -27.07 -7.18 -2.36
C HIS A 700 -28.55 -6.84 -2.61
N ARG A 701 -29.29 -6.38 -1.59
CA ARG A 701 -30.63 -5.80 -1.73
C ARG A 701 -30.60 -4.40 -2.34
N LYS A 702 -29.50 -3.66 -2.22
CA LYS A 702 -29.32 -2.37 -2.88
C LYS A 702 -28.69 -2.60 -4.24
N MET A 703 -29.34 -2.09 -5.28
CA MET A 703 -28.82 -2.12 -6.64
C MET A 703 -28.84 -0.71 -7.24
N PHE A 704 -27.77 -0.37 -7.95
CA PHE A 704 -27.65 0.83 -8.74
C PHE A 704 -28.03 0.50 -10.18
N ARG A 705 -29.08 1.13 -10.67
CA ARG A 705 -29.48 1.10 -12.08
C ARG A 705 -28.92 2.33 -12.74
N MET A 706 -28.16 2.18 -13.82
CA MET A 706 -27.53 3.30 -14.51
C MET A 706 -27.50 3.08 -16.01
N ASN A 707 -27.43 4.14 -16.81
CA ASN A 707 -27.16 4.05 -18.23
C ASN A 707 -26.13 5.10 -18.61
N ILE A 708 -25.28 4.79 -19.59
CA ILE A 708 -24.26 5.72 -20.06
C ILE A 708 -24.87 6.52 -21.20
N CYS A 709 -24.91 7.85 -21.02
CA CYS A 709 -25.40 8.79 -22.03
C CYS A 709 -26.85 8.61 -22.49
N GLY A 710 -27.67 7.98 -21.66
CA GLY A 710 -29.10 7.83 -21.88
C GLY A 710 -29.83 7.67 -20.56
N SER A 711 -31.15 7.66 -20.63
CA SER A 711 -32.01 7.32 -19.50
C SER A 711 -32.08 5.81 -19.27
N VAL A 712 -32.37 5.38 -18.05
CA VAL A 712 -32.66 3.97 -17.73
C VAL A 712 -34.15 3.69 -17.99
N THR A 713 -34.47 3.13 -19.15
CA THR A 713 -35.84 2.71 -19.51
C THR A 713 -36.26 1.43 -18.74
N ASN A 714 -37.56 1.30 -18.40
CA ASN A 714 -38.15 0.07 -17.85
C ASN A 714 -37.51 -0.49 -16.55
N SER A 715 -36.93 0.36 -15.71
CA SER A 715 -36.16 -0.04 -14.52
C SER A 715 -36.87 0.19 -13.18
N GLY A 716 -38.05 0.83 -13.20
CA GLY A 716 -38.75 1.30 -11.99
C GLY A 716 -38.22 2.63 -11.44
N CYS A 717 -37.31 3.28 -12.16
CA CYS A 717 -36.84 4.63 -11.87
C CYS A 717 -37.71 5.68 -12.56
N GLY A 718 -37.61 6.93 -12.10
CA GLY A 718 -38.36 8.04 -12.70
C GLY A 718 -38.04 8.22 -14.19
N PRO A 719 -38.94 8.86 -14.97
CA PRO A 719 -38.64 9.22 -16.36
C PRO A 719 -37.38 10.08 -16.43
N ASP A 720 -36.63 9.96 -17.54
CA ASP A 720 -35.39 10.71 -17.82
C ASP A 720 -34.25 10.52 -16.79
N THR A 721 -34.34 9.49 -15.93
CA THR A 721 -33.32 9.22 -14.91
C THR A 721 -32.16 8.41 -15.49
N ALA A 722 -30.93 8.93 -15.38
CA ALA A 722 -29.72 8.24 -15.84
C ALA A 722 -29.13 7.26 -14.80
N VAL A 723 -29.27 7.55 -13.50
CA VAL A 723 -28.80 6.71 -12.39
C VAL A 723 -29.79 6.74 -11.24
N CYS A 724 -30.09 5.59 -10.64
CA CYS A 724 -30.99 5.46 -9.51
C CYS A 724 -30.61 4.26 -8.63
N ILE A 725 -30.98 4.33 -7.35
CA ILE A 725 -30.79 3.26 -6.37
C ILE A 725 -32.14 2.59 -6.14
N LYS A 726 -32.18 1.26 -6.18
CA LYS A 726 -33.35 0.46 -5.84
C LYS A 726 -33.03 -0.43 -4.65
N ASP A 727 -33.92 -0.42 -3.67
CA ASP A 727 -33.87 -1.30 -2.49
C ASP A 727 -34.80 -2.50 -2.72
N ALA A 728 -34.25 -3.71 -2.70
CA ALA A 728 -34.95 -4.95 -2.99
C ALA A 728 -35.74 -5.40 -1.76
N SER A 729 -36.86 -4.72 -1.53
CA SER A 729 -37.96 -5.24 -0.69
C SER A 729 -38.62 -6.50 -1.27
N THR A 730 -38.17 -6.98 -2.44
CA THR A 730 -38.70 -8.13 -3.19
C THR A 730 -37.65 -9.21 -3.48
N ALA A 731 -36.55 -9.29 -2.72
CA ALA A 731 -35.53 -10.32 -2.93
C ALA A 731 -36.07 -11.72 -2.57
N VAL A 732 -35.94 -12.67 -3.50
CA VAL A 732 -36.27 -14.08 -3.29
C VAL A 732 -35.30 -14.67 -2.26
N LYS A 733 -35.82 -15.18 -1.14
CA LYS A 733 -35.01 -15.84 -0.12
C LYS A 733 -34.61 -17.23 -0.62
N CYS A 734 -33.30 -17.53 -0.65
CA CYS A 734 -32.78 -18.82 -1.14
C CYS A 734 -32.68 -19.90 -0.05
N SER A 735 -33.63 -19.93 0.88
CA SER A 735 -33.66 -20.93 1.95
C SER A 735 -35.08 -21.27 2.37
N VAL A 736 -35.28 -22.54 2.71
CA VAL A 736 -36.56 -23.14 3.11
C VAL A 736 -36.44 -23.82 4.46
N GLN A 737 -37.51 -23.79 5.25
CA GLN A 737 -37.51 -24.35 6.60
C GLN A 737 -38.16 -25.74 6.61
N ASN A 738 -37.44 -26.75 7.10
CA ASN A 738 -37.93 -28.12 7.27
C ASN A 738 -38.05 -28.43 8.78
N GLY A 739 -39.22 -28.17 9.36
CA GLY A 739 -39.39 -28.26 10.83
C GLY A 739 -38.50 -27.24 11.57
N SER A 740 -37.51 -27.70 12.33
CA SER A 740 -36.54 -26.85 13.03
C SER A 740 -35.25 -26.58 12.27
N THR A 741 -35.00 -27.25 11.14
CA THR A 741 -33.77 -27.09 10.35
C THR A 741 -34.01 -26.12 9.19
N LEU A 742 -32.99 -25.30 8.88
CA LEU A 742 -33.01 -24.38 7.76
C LEU A 742 -32.16 -24.99 6.64
N ILE A 743 -32.77 -25.29 5.50
CA ILE A 743 -32.07 -25.74 4.31
C ILE A 743 -31.74 -24.48 3.50
N ASP A 744 -30.45 -24.14 3.41
CA ASP A 744 -29.96 -22.94 2.74
C ASP A 744 -29.23 -23.30 1.45
N LEU A 745 -29.83 -22.97 0.31
CA LEU A 745 -29.28 -23.27 -1.02
C LEU A 745 -28.34 -22.18 -1.53
N THR A 746 -28.10 -21.11 -0.75
CA THR A 746 -27.18 -20.02 -1.10
C THR A 746 -25.80 -20.48 -1.61
N PRO A 747 -25.18 -21.57 -1.10
CA PRO A 747 -23.89 -22.05 -1.63
C PRO A 747 -23.91 -22.53 -3.09
N LEU A 748 -25.08 -22.83 -3.67
CA LEU A 748 -25.24 -23.20 -5.08
C LEU A 748 -25.47 -21.99 -6.00
N ILE A 749 -25.38 -20.76 -5.48
CA ILE A 749 -25.53 -19.56 -6.28
C ILE A 749 -24.17 -19.20 -6.89
N HIS A 750 -24.07 -19.17 -8.22
CA HIS A 750 -22.90 -18.59 -8.87
C HIS A 750 -23.08 -17.07 -8.99
N VAL A 751 -22.27 -16.32 -8.23
CA VAL A 751 -22.27 -14.85 -8.25
C VAL A 751 -21.56 -14.29 -9.48
N ASN A 752 -20.53 -14.99 -9.98
CA ASN A 752 -19.74 -14.59 -11.16
C ASN A 752 -19.61 -15.75 -12.18
N GLY A 753 -20.71 -16.48 -12.43
CA GLY A 753 -20.71 -17.65 -13.30
C GLY A 753 -22.10 -18.20 -13.59
N TYR A 754 -22.18 -19.45 -14.02
CA TYR A 754 -23.42 -20.18 -14.33
C TYR A 754 -23.17 -21.69 -14.24
N TYR A 755 -24.23 -22.47 -14.06
CA TYR A 755 -24.17 -23.93 -14.21
C TYR A 755 -24.64 -24.33 -15.61
N THR A 756 -24.02 -25.36 -16.17
CA THR A 756 -24.51 -26.06 -17.38
C THR A 756 -25.19 -27.34 -16.96
N ALA A 757 -26.39 -27.63 -17.47
CA ALA A 757 -27.05 -28.90 -17.21
C ALA A 757 -26.77 -29.94 -18.29
N THR A 758 -26.47 -31.18 -17.89
CA THR A 758 -26.27 -32.31 -18.82
C THR A 758 -27.62 -32.93 -19.20
N ASP A 759 -27.85 -33.18 -20.49
CA ASP A 759 -29.05 -33.85 -21.01
C ASP A 759 -28.78 -35.35 -21.20
N GLU A 760 -29.32 -36.20 -20.32
CA GLU A 760 -29.28 -37.67 -20.46
C GLU A 760 -30.60 -38.25 -21.01
N ALA A 761 -31.62 -37.42 -21.27
CA ALA A 761 -32.95 -37.86 -21.66
C ALA A 761 -33.10 -38.11 -23.17
N VAL A 762 -32.07 -37.78 -23.96
CA VAL A 762 -32.05 -37.94 -25.42
C VAL A 762 -30.79 -38.71 -25.80
N ASP A 763 -30.95 -39.89 -26.42
CA ASP A 763 -29.85 -40.59 -27.09
C ASP A 763 -29.06 -39.58 -27.90
N GLN A 764 -27.75 -39.46 -27.60
CA GLN A 764 -26.79 -38.52 -28.20
C GLN A 764 -26.93 -38.46 -29.72
N SER A 765 -27.76 -37.54 -30.19
CA SER A 765 -27.85 -37.10 -31.57
C SER A 765 -27.44 -35.64 -31.57
N ASP A 766 -26.64 -35.24 -32.56
CA ASP A 766 -26.04 -33.91 -32.74
C ASP A 766 -27.10 -32.79 -32.90
N GLY A 767 -27.88 -32.52 -31.85
CA GLY A 767 -29.04 -31.61 -31.89
C GLY A 767 -29.69 -31.26 -30.55
N SER A 768 -29.04 -31.51 -29.40
CA SER A 768 -29.62 -31.22 -28.07
C SER A 768 -29.28 -29.80 -27.61
N PRO A 769 -30.26 -29.00 -27.13
CA PRO A 769 -30.01 -27.63 -26.67
C PRO A 769 -29.16 -27.60 -25.38
N ASP A 770 -28.32 -26.57 -25.25
CA ASP A 770 -27.57 -26.31 -24.02
C ASP A 770 -28.46 -25.60 -22.98
N PHE A 771 -28.30 -25.96 -21.70
CA PHE A 771 -29.07 -25.38 -20.61
C PHE A 771 -28.16 -24.67 -19.61
N TYR A 772 -28.43 -23.39 -19.37
CA TYR A 772 -27.71 -22.57 -18.40
C TYR A 772 -28.62 -22.23 -17.22
N ILE A 773 -28.15 -22.52 -16.01
CA ILE A 773 -28.95 -22.42 -14.77
C ILE A 773 -28.21 -21.61 -13.71
N ASN A 774 -28.96 -20.73 -13.05
CA ASN A 774 -28.62 -20.17 -11.75
C ASN A 774 -29.84 -20.35 -10.82
N ILE A 775 -29.61 -20.26 -9.51
CA ILE A 775 -30.70 -20.34 -8.53
C ILE A 775 -30.80 -19.07 -7.71
N CYS A 776 -32.04 -18.67 -7.40
CA CYS A 776 -32.40 -17.51 -6.59
C CYS A 776 -31.89 -16.13 -7.07
N LEU A 777 -31.01 -16.11 -8.07
CA LEU A 777 -30.54 -14.95 -8.83
C LEU A 777 -30.64 -15.24 -10.34
N PRO A 778 -30.80 -14.20 -11.18
CA PRO A 778 -30.67 -14.34 -12.63
C PRO A 778 -29.29 -14.86 -13.05
N LEU A 779 -29.20 -15.36 -14.28
CA LEU A 779 -27.95 -15.73 -14.92
C LEU A 779 -27.03 -14.52 -15.10
N ASN A 780 -25.75 -14.73 -14.83
CA ASN A 780 -24.69 -13.78 -15.21
C ASN A 780 -24.45 -13.82 -16.73
N PRO A 781 -23.79 -12.80 -17.32
CA PRO A 781 -23.44 -12.82 -18.72
C PRO A 781 -22.61 -14.07 -19.09
N ILE A 782 -23.03 -14.77 -20.14
CA ILE A 782 -22.41 -16.01 -20.62
C ILE A 782 -21.61 -15.68 -21.89
N PRO A 783 -20.30 -15.97 -21.96
CA PRO A 783 -19.51 -15.73 -23.16
C PRO A 783 -20.10 -16.46 -24.37
N GLY A 784 -20.45 -15.73 -25.42
CA GLY A 784 -20.98 -16.30 -26.67
C GLY A 784 -22.48 -16.56 -26.69
N VAL A 785 -23.19 -16.44 -25.56
CA VAL A 785 -24.63 -16.74 -25.46
C VAL A 785 -25.40 -15.50 -24.99
N THR A 786 -26.51 -15.18 -25.66
CA THR A 786 -27.32 -13.97 -25.42
C THR A 786 -28.65 -14.28 -24.74
N CYS A 787 -28.60 -14.89 -23.57
CA CYS A 787 -29.80 -15.19 -22.77
C CYS A 787 -30.62 -13.93 -22.43
N PRO A 788 -31.97 -13.98 -22.48
CA PRO A 788 -32.81 -12.83 -22.14
C PRO A 788 -32.59 -12.33 -20.70
N ALA A 789 -32.61 -11.01 -20.53
CA ALA A 789 -32.31 -10.39 -19.24
C ALA A 789 -33.32 -10.78 -18.15
N GLY A 790 -32.81 -11.24 -17.01
CA GLY A 790 -33.63 -11.67 -15.87
C GLY A 790 -34.00 -13.16 -15.88
N ALA A 791 -33.58 -13.93 -16.88
CA ALA A 791 -33.70 -15.38 -16.88
C ALA A 791 -32.79 -16.00 -15.79
N ALA A 792 -33.34 -16.92 -15.00
CA ALA A 792 -32.59 -17.80 -14.09
C ALA A 792 -32.27 -19.14 -14.77
N VAL A 793 -33.12 -19.56 -15.72
CA VAL A 793 -32.94 -20.76 -16.54
C VAL A 793 -33.06 -20.35 -18.01
N CYS A 794 -32.00 -20.59 -18.78
CA CYS A 794 -31.92 -20.25 -20.19
C CYS A 794 -31.60 -21.50 -21.00
N MET A 795 -32.30 -21.67 -22.12
CA MET A 795 -32.06 -22.71 -23.11
C MET A 795 -31.44 -22.10 -24.36
N ASP A 796 -30.32 -22.63 -24.81
CA ASP A 796 -29.66 -22.23 -26.06
C ASP A 796 -29.76 -23.35 -27.09
N PRO A 797 -30.66 -23.26 -28.08
CA PRO A 797 -30.78 -24.27 -29.13
C PRO A 797 -29.69 -24.13 -30.20
N ASP A 798 -29.24 -25.25 -30.78
CA ASP A 798 -28.29 -25.26 -31.91
C ASP A 798 -28.72 -24.39 -33.10
N SER A 799 -30.02 -24.19 -33.26
CA SER A 799 -30.61 -23.33 -34.27
C SER A 799 -31.67 -22.41 -33.66
N GLY A 800 -31.31 -21.15 -33.44
CA GLY A 800 -32.21 -20.11 -32.97
C GLY A 800 -31.55 -19.19 -31.94
N PRO A 801 -32.26 -18.16 -31.47
CA PRO A 801 -31.80 -17.35 -30.34
C PRO A 801 -32.05 -18.10 -29.01
N PRO A 802 -31.22 -17.85 -27.98
CA PRO A 802 -31.46 -18.36 -26.63
C PRO A 802 -32.82 -17.94 -26.07
N VAL A 803 -33.46 -18.85 -25.34
CA VAL A 803 -34.84 -18.73 -24.84
C VAL A 803 -34.86 -18.71 -23.31
N ASP A 804 -35.58 -17.74 -22.74
CA ASP A 804 -35.86 -17.69 -21.31
C ASP A 804 -36.96 -18.69 -20.95
N ILE A 805 -36.61 -19.71 -20.18
CA ILE A 805 -37.52 -20.78 -19.74
C ILE A 805 -37.75 -20.78 -18.23
N GLY A 806 -37.32 -19.74 -17.53
CA GLY A 806 -37.59 -19.56 -16.10
C GLY A 806 -36.93 -18.33 -15.53
N ARG A 807 -37.69 -17.49 -14.81
CA ARG A 807 -37.18 -16.32 -14.08
C ARG A 807 -37.24 -16.56 -12.57
N THR A 808 -36.44 -15.81 -11.82
CA THR A 808 -36.44 -15.84 -10.35
C THR A 808 -37.72 -15.22 -9.77
N THR A 809 -38.83 -15.95 -9.84
CA THR A 809 -40.15 -15.55 -9.35
C THR A 809 -40.43 -16.01 -7.92
N SER A 810 -39.75 -17.06 -7.47
CA SER A 810 -40.05 -17.85 -6.26
C SER A 810 -38.77 -18.50 -5.73
N GLY A 811 -38.73 -18.74 -4.41
CA GLY A 811 -37.60 -19.41 -3.72
C GLY A 811 -37.82 -20.92 -3.57
N PRO A 812 -36.95 -21.62 -2.84
CA PRO A 812 -37.13 -23.05 -2.58
C PRO A 812 -38.36 -23.32 -1.72
N GLU A 813 -39.04 -24.39 -2.07
CA GLU A 813 -40.20 -24.95 -1.38
C GLU A 813 -39.91 -26.39 -0.98
N ILE A 814 -40.53 -26.84 0.12
CA ILE A 814 -40.40 -28.22 0.59
C ILE A 814 -41.77 -28.87 0.61
N ASN A 815 -41.87 -30.04 -0.01
CA ASN A 815 -43.05 -30.87 0.07
C ASN A 815 -43.08 -31.56 1.44
N SER A 816 -44.07 -31.22 2.28
CA SER A 816 -44.18 -31.73 3.65
C SER A 816 -44.47 -33.24 3.76
N GLU A 817 -44.95 -33.87 2.68
CA GLU A 817 -45.25 -35.31 2.65
C GLU A 817 -44.07 -36.15 2.17
N THR A 818 -43.29 -35.66 1.21
CA THR A 818 -42.16 -36.39 0.62
C THR A 818 -40.79 -35.94 1.14
N GLY A 819 -40.71 -34.77 1.78
CA GLY A 819 -39.45 -34.14 2.19
C GLY A 819 -38.62 -33.59 1.03
N GLU A 820 -39.17 -33.58 -0.18
CA GLU A 820 -38.49 -33.14 -1.41
C GLU A 820 -38.38 -31.61 -1.43
N VAL A 821 -37.17 -31.10 -1.68
CA VAL A 821 -36.89 -29.67 -1.84
C VAL A 821 -36.85 -29.35 -3.32
N SER A 822 -37.62 -28.36 -3.76
CA SER A 822 -37.64 -27.95 -5.16
C SER A 822 -37.74 -26.43 -5.32
N ILE A 823 -37.31 -25.92 -6.48
CA ILE A 823 -37.58 -24.55 -6.91
C ILE A 823 -38.33 -24.62 -8.23
N THR A 824 -39.44 -23.90 -8.35
CA THR A 824 -40.16 -23.73 -9.61
C THR A 824 -40.03 -22.29 -10.10
N TYR A 825 -39.50 -22.13 -11.31
CA TYR A 825 -39.36 -20.85 -12.00
C TYR A 825 -40.36 -20.72 -13.14
N HIS A 826 -41.09 -19.61 -13.16
CA HIS A 826 -42.03 -19.30 -14.23
C HIS A 826 -41.39 -18.32 -15.23
N SER A 827 -41.53 -18.61 -16.52
CA SER A 827 -41.10 -17.70 -17.59
C SER A 827 -42.21 -16.74 -18.02
N SER A 828 -41.82 -15.63 -18.63
CA SER A 828 -42.74 -14.78 -19.40
C SER A 828 -42.83 -15.17 -20.88
N THR A 829 -42.02 -16.13 -21.32
CA THR A 829 -41.94 -16.58 -22.70
C THR A 829 -43.01 -17.65 -22.97
N LYS A 830 -43.78 -17.46 -24.04
CA LYS A 830 -44.80 -18.42 -24.50
C LYS A 830 -44.14 -19.69 -25.02
N CYS A 831 -44.72 -20.82 -24.67
CA CYS A 831 -44.23 -22.13 -25.05
C CYS A 831 -44.54 -22.45 -26.52
N ALA A 832 -43.60 -23.10 -27.20
CA ALA A 832 -43.77 -23.50 -28.61
C ALA A 832 -44.76 -24.66 -28.81
N ALA A 833 -44.88 -25.56 -27.82
CA ALA A 833 -45.81 -26.70 -27.87
C ALA A 833 -47.27 -26.31 -27.56
N ASP A 834 -47.46 -25.33 -26.68
CA ASP A 834 -48.77 -24.76 -26.34
C ASP A 834 -48.66 -23.23 -26.15
N PRO A 835 -49.11 -22.42 -27.14
CA PRO A 835 -49.04 -20.96 -27.10
C PRO A 835 -49.90 -20.28 -26.03
N GLU A 836 -50.79 -21.02 -25.36
CA GLU A 836 -51.59 -20.55 -24.21
C GLU A 836 -50.85 -20.69 -22.88
N GLN A 837 -49.71 -21.38 -22.85
CA GLN A 837 -48.88 -21.58 -21.66
C GLN A 837 -47.50 -20.91 -21.81
N ASN A 838 -46.90 -20.56 -20.67
CA ASN A 838 -45.51 -20.10 -20.62
C ASN A 838 -44.60 -21.25 -20.19
N TYR A 839 -43.32 -21.16 -20.58
CA TYR A 839 -42.32 -22.10 -20.08
C TYR A 839 -42.21 -22.06 -18.55
N THR A 840 -42.07 -23.24 -17.95
CA THR A 840 -41.80 -23.40 -16.52
C THR A 840 -40.63 -24.36 -16.35
N SER A 841 -39.75 -24.06 -15.40
CA SER A 841 -38.62 -24.93 -15.06
C SER A 841 -38.66 -25.28 -13.58
N THR A 842 -38.67 -26.57 -13.27
CA THR A 842 -38.64 -27.08 -11.89
C THR A 842 -37.33 -27.80 -11.66
N ILE A 843 -36.62 -27.41 -10.60
CA ILE A 843 -35.37 -28.02 -10.16
C ILE A 843 -35.65 -28.76 -8.86
N ILE A 844 -35.46 -30.08 -8.86
CA ILE A 844 -35.58 -30.95 -7.69
C ILE A 844 -34.18 -31.17 -7.12
N PHE A 845 -34.01 -30.90 -5.82
CA PHE A 845 -32.74 -31.14 -5.13
C PHE A 845 -32.78 -32.49 -4.43
N THR A 846 -31.87 -33.38 -4.80
CA THR A 846 -31.76 -34.71 -4.20
C THR A 846 -30.51 -34.84 -3.37
N CYS A 847 -30.60 -35.57 -2.26
CA CYS A 847 -29.46 -35.73 -1.34
C CYS A 847 -28.42 -36.66 -1.97
N GLN A 848 -27.26 -36.10 -2.29
CA GLN A 848 -26.06 -36.85 -2.64
C GLN A 848 -24.92 -36.42 -1.71
N ARG A 849 -24.50 -37.35 -0.84
CA ARG A 849 -23.43 -37.08 0.13
C ARG A 849 -22.07 -37.05 -0.57
N GLY A 850 -21.21 -36.11 -0.17
CA GLY A 850 -19.87 -35.94 -0.74
C GLY A 850 -19.36 -34.51 -0.59
N LEU A 851 -18.14 -34.26 -1.07
CA LEU A 851 -17.49 -32.94 -1.04
C LEU A 851 -17.85 -32.05 -2.24
N GLU A 852 -18.35 -32.62 -3.33
CA GLU A 852 -18.74 -31.87 -4.52
C GLU A 852 -20.19 -31.38 -4.39
N LEU A 853 -20.43 -30.13 -4.80
CA LEU A 853 -21.76 -29.50 -4.75
C LEU A 853 -22.75 -30.06 -5.79
N GLY A 854 -22.24 -30.86 -6.73
CA GLY A 854 -22.98 -31.39 -7.87
C GLY A 854 -23.28 -30.34 -8.94
N SER A 855 -23.94 -30.79 -10.01
CA SER A 855 -24.39 -29.95 -11.12
C SER A 855 -25.80 -30.39 -11.53
N PRO A 856 -26.65 -29.48 -12.02
CA PRO A 856 -27.99 -29.83 -12.45
C PRO A 856 -27.96 -30.76 -13.67
N GLN A 857 -28.92 -31.65 -13.75
CA GLN A 857 -29.12 -32.57 -14.86
C GLN A 857 -30.55 -32.48 -15.35
N MET A 858 -30.77 -32.48 -16.66
CA MET A 858 -32.12 -32.48 -17.21
C MET A 858 -32.69 -33.91 -17.17
N LEU A 859 -33.76 -34.10 -16.41
CA LEU A 859 -34.41 -35.41 -16.28
C LEU A 859 -35.37 -35.69 -17.44
N ARG A 860 -36.24 -34.73 -17.75
CA ARG A 860 -37.23 -34.85 -18.83
C ARG A 860 -37.91 -33.52 -19.12
N LEU A 861 -38.43 -33.41 -20.34
CA LEU A 861 -39.39 -32.39 -20.76
C LEU A 861 -40.81 -32.96 -20.74
N GLN A 862 -41.75 -32.29 -20.08
CA GLN A 862 -43.18 -32.57 -20.18
C GLN A 862 -43.90 -31.35 -20.76
N GLU A 863 -44.17 -31.38 -22.06
CA GLU A 863 -44.78 -30.27 -22.82
C GLU A 863 -44.01 -28.95 -22.65
N CYS A 864 -44.47 -28.06 -21.78
CA CYS A 864 -43.90 -26.73 -21.52
C CYS A 864 -43.13 -26.65 -20.19
N VAL A 865 -42.94 -27.79 -19.51
CA VAL A 865 -42.30 -27.88 -18.21
C VAL A 865 -40.98 -28.66 -18.30
N TYR A 866 -39.88 -27.98 -18.01
CA TYR A 866 -38.54 -28.58 -17.92
C TYR A 866 -38.30 -29.06 -16.48
N LEU A 867 -37.94 -30.33 -16.33
CA LEU A 867 -37.63 -30.91 -15.03
C LEU A 867 -36.13 -31.20 -14.93
N PHE A 868 -35.48 -30.56 -13.98
CA PHE A 868 -34.07 -30.76 -13.64
C PHE A 868 -33.94 -31.45 -12.28
N GLU A 869 -32.95 -32.32 -12.15
CA GLU A 869 -32.49 -32.86 -10.87
C GLU A 869 -31.13 -32.29 -10.54
N TRP A 870 -30.92 -31.89 -9.28
CA TRP A 870 -29.64 -31.43 -8.79
C TRP A 870 -29.28 -32.21 -7.53
N ALA A 871 -28.45 -33.21 -7.72
CA ALA A 871 -27.94 -34.03 -6.63
C ALA A 871 -26.85 -33.24 -5.88
N THR A 872 -27.09 -32.96 -4.59
CA THR A 872 -26.22 -32.07 -3.78
C THR A 872 -26.18 -32.50 -2.32
N PRO A 873 -25.04 -32.33 -1.61
CA PRO A 873 -24.97 -32.64 -0.18
C PRO A 873 -25.84 -31.69 0.66
N ILE A 874 -26.15 -30.49 0.17
CA ILE A 874 -26.84 -29.43 0.95
C ILE A 874 -28.22 -29.83 1.46
N VAL A 875 -28.93 -30.69 0.74
CA VAL A 875 -30.28 -31.14 1.12
C VAL A 875 -30.28 -32.46 1.91
N CYS A 876 -29.11 -33.02 2.21
CA CYS A 876 -28.98 -34.17 3.09
C CYS A 876 -29.24 -33.80 4.55
N SER A 877 -29.80 -34.74 5.33
CA SER A 877 -29.99 -34.54 6.76
C SER A 877 -28.66 -34.52 7.52
N ASP A 878 -28.42 -33.47 8.29
CA ASP A 878 -27.23 -33.32 9.11
C ASP A 878 -27.18 -34.38 10.23
N ALA A 879 -26.13 -35.18 10.24
CA ALA A 879 -25.76 -35.96 11.41
C ALA A 879 -24.23 -35.95 11.55
N THR A 880 -23.75 -35.32 12.61
CA THR A 880 -22.33 -35.31 12.95
C THR A 880 -22.07 -36.39 13.98
N ASN A 881 -21.12 -37.29 13.71
CA ASN A 881 -20.68 -38.27 14.69
C ASN A 881 -19.26 -37.91 15.13
N THR A 882 -19.11 -37.62 16.42
CA THR A 882 -17.84 -37.21 17.02
C THR A 882 -17.26 -38.35 17.84
N SER A 883 -16.05 -38.79 17.48
CA SER A 883 -15.28 -39.76 18.26
C SER A 883 -13.84 -39.26 18.39
N ASP A 884 -13.42 -38.98 19.62
CA ASP A 884 -12.14 -38.33 19.94
C ASP A 884 -11.90 -37.04 19.13
N CYS A 885 -10.79 -36.94 18.40
CA CYS A 885 -10.44 -35.78 17.56
C CYS A 885 -10.91 -35.92 16.11
N HIS A 886 -11.74 -36.92 15.82
CA HIS A 886 -12.33 -37.12 14.50
C HIS A 886 -13.78 -36.68 14.54
N LEU A 887 -14.10 -35.62 13.79
CA LEU A 887 -15.47 -35.23 13.52
C LEU A 887 -15.84 -35.76 12.14
N THR A 888 -16.68 -36.79 12.12
CA THR A 888 -17.19 -37.32 10.85
C THR A 888 -18.52 -36.65 10.54
N ASP A 889 -18.50 -35.83 9.50
CA ASP A 889 -19.69 -35.22 8.94
C ASP A 889 -20.33 -36.22 7.96
N SER A 890 -21.53 -36.72 8.30
CA SER A 890 -22.20 -37.70 7.46
C SER A 890 -22.82 -37.11 6.18
N GLN A 891 -23.01 -35.79 6.10
CA GLN A 891 -23.49 -35.08 4.91
C GLN A 891 -22.37 -34.98 3.87
N LEU A 892 -21.16 -34.63 4.30
CA LEU A 892 -19.98 -34.51 3.42
C LEU A 892 -19.27 -35.86 3.17
N GLN A 893 -19.61 -36.91 3.92
CA GLN A 893 -18.83 -38.16 4.01
C GLN A 893 -17.34 -37.89 4.27
N PHE A 894 -17.07 -36.84 5.04
CA PHE A 894 -15.72 -36.38 5.31
C PHE A 894 -15.46 -36.41 6.80
N THR A 895 -14.34 -37.03 7.17
CA THR A 895 -13.85 -37.01 8.53
C THR A 895 -12.84 -35.89 8.66
N PHE A 896 -13.24 -34.84 9.38
CA PHE A 896 -12.33 -33.83 9.87
C PHE A 896 -11.48 -34.46 10.97
N ASP A 897 -10.28 -34.88 10.59
CA ASP A 897 -9.29 -35.43 11.49
C ASP A 897 -8.47 -34.30 12.12
N LEU A 898 -8.85 -33.94 13.34
CA LEU A 898 -8.16 -32.96 14.16
C LEU A 898 -7.12 -33.63 15.08
N SER A 899 -6.85 -34.93 14.94
CA SER A 899 -5.82 -35.62 15.75
C SER A 899 -4.41 -35.07 15.49
N ALA A 900 -4.19 -34.49 14.30
CA ALA A 900 -2.98 -33.73 14.00
C ALA A 900 -2.80 -32.48 14.90
N LEU A 901 -3.88 -31.99 15.53
CA LEU A 901 -3.88 -30.89 16.50
C LEU A 901 -3.88 -31.40 17.95
N SER A 902 -4.06 -32.70 18.17
CA SER A 902 -4.17 -33.31 19.51
C SER A 902 -2.85 -33.83 20.05
N SER A 903 -1.74 -33.69 19.32
CA SER A 903 -0.42 -33.87 19.91
C SER A 903 -0.26 -32.81 21.01
N GLU A 904 -0.02 -33.23 22.24
CA GLU A 904 0.44 -32.33 23.30
C GLU A 904 1.57 -31.48 22.73
N VAL A 905 1.29 -30.18 22.59
CA VAL A 905 2.29 -29.17 22.25
C VAL A 905 3.31 -29.21 23.38
N GLN A 906 4.41 -29.92 23.16
CA GLN A 906 5.55 -29.93 24.07
C GLN A 906 6.36 -28.65 23.89
#